data_AF-A0A843C9Y6-F1
#
_entry.id   AF-A0A843C9Y6-F1
#
_cell.length_a   1.000
_cell.length_b   1.000
_cell.length_c   1.000
_cell.angle_alpha   90.00
_cell.angle_beta   90.00
_cell.angle_gamma   90.00
#
_symmetry.space_group_name_H-M   'P 1'
#
loop_
_entity.id
_entity.type
_entity.pdbx_description
1 polymer ?
#
loop_
_entity_poly.entity_id
_entity_poly.type
_entity_poly.pdbx_seq_one_letter_code
_entity_poly.pdbx_strand_id
1 'polypeptide(L)'
;MSSSHYNNLTNNTATSNNYDGIFLDNSDHNRLISNTATGHKPLDGSFEVLILNGGDWEQQGELSFYNYETRQLPLTHDAGTFTLRLSQHGHDAAYVDYVALKKDDTLYLPTSALNMDSTANIWHKIISSEYDVCDAWNSTLEIRWDNVPENTTLVMRAMEEDLGEGHGSPLYYPLLREGRTLTHTLVDDGGMTVDGLLEENGEPDFSVFWRPDSPHPDGYTYGWLHSDNQYLYAAVEITADNTPDEEDWGALFVMVNGELREFRVSSADTTWGAPGFQYTSSVPYEHRIYEFEIPLSEINARIGDELHYGFGAYGTVSAFYSGITLGWESTNNTLSKNTVTDNENGIYLSDSSNNSISCNLVAYNDHGGFYLGAGESSTGNTIEHNNIINGDYNETSGGWEWNFHNYQSDNVTAENNYWGTATSAVIAAGIKEDTGDVDYEPFLTEPAACAPNPDDDGDGVPGVVEEGAPGGGDGNGDGIPDRTQPNVTSLPTATNQGYMTLVLSNCSQLRNVTALTDAPDDPDYNYPYGLVSFVIPCENGTVEIIYQTDLTGHTYRKYGPTTPGDAGTTAWYDFSTYATIAGNRVTLSFQDNRLGDDTGDDGKIVEPGGPGILGAAAAAAVPAMTPIGLLALIGIMSVMLARASVRKRKR
;
A
#
# COMPACT_ATOMS: atom_id res chain seq x y z
N MET A 1 11.73 9.74 0.63
CA MET A 1 12.80 10.73 0.91
C MET A 1 13.94 10.44 -0.05
N SER A 2 14.36 11.41 -0.87
CA SER A 2 15.47 11.25 -1.82
C SER A 2 16.65 12.12 -1.41
N SER A 3 17.90 11.62 -1.52
CA SER A 3 19.13 12.36 -1.20
C SER A 3 19.12 13.03 0.19
N SER A 4 18.49 12.37 1.16
CA SER A 4 18.13 12.97 2.44
C SER A 4 18.74 12.15 3.58
N HIS A 5 19.66 12.77 4.31
CA HIS A 5 20.46 12.07 5.32
C HIS A 5 20.14 12.56 6.75
N TYR A 6 20.37 11.69 7.75
CA TYR A 6 20.23 12.01 9.19
C TYR A 6 18.82 12.41 9.65
N ASN A 7 17.78 11.94 8.97
CA ASN A 7 16.39 12.18 9.35
C ASN A 7 15.94 11.22 10.47
N ASN A 8 14.94 11.63 11.25
CA ASN A 8 14.30 10.78 12.23
C ASN A 8 12.79 10.78 12.02
N LEU A 9 12.26 9.66 11.55
CA LEU A 9 10.84 9.41 11.36
C LEU A 9 10.38 8.47 12.48
N THR A 10 9.56 8.99 13.38
CA THR A 10 9.07 8.23 14.53
C THR A 10 7.55 8.34 14.65
N ASN A 11 6.86 7.20 14.86
CA ASN A 11 5.41 7.13 15.06
C ASN A 11 4.59 7.72 13.89
N ASN A 12 4.99 7.45 12.66
CA ASN A 12 4.20 7.80 11.47
C ASN A 12 3.39 6.59 11.00
N THR A 13 2.26 6.84 10.37
CA THR A 13 1.43 5.82 9.72
C THR A 13 1.33 6.17 8.23
N ALA A 14 1.80 5.28 7.38
CA ALA A 14 1.58 5.26 5.94
C ALA A 14 0.60 4.12 5.65
N THR A 15 -0.52 4.44 4.97
CA THR A 15 -1.56 3.45 4.70
C THR A 15 -2.15 3.65 3.33
N SER A 16 -2.25 2.57 2.55
CA SER A 16 -2.90 2.56 1.22
C SER A 16 -2.40 3.61 0.23
N ASN A 17 -1.10 3.89 0.29
CA ASN A 17 -0.37 4.53 -0.79
C ASN A 17 -0.30 3.63 -2.03
N ASN A 18 -0.22 4.25 -3.20
CA ASN A 18 -0.14 3.61 -4.51
C ASN A 18 1.22 2.96 -4.84
N TYR A 19 2.26 3.18 -4.02
CA TYR A 19 3.59 2.60 -4.22
C TYR A 19 4.13 2.01 -2.92
N ASP A 20 5.03 2.73 -2.26
CA ASP A 20 5.58 2.33 -0.98
C ASP A 20 4.87 3.02 0.19
N GLY A 21 4.91 2.40 1.35
CA GLY A 21 4.59 3.07 2.60
C GLY A 21 5.62 4.16 2.93
N ILE A 22 6.88 3.75 3.06
CA ILE A 22 8.02 4.64 3.37
C ILE A 22 9.19 4.33 2.44
N PHE A 23 9.50 5.28 1.56
CA PHE A 23 10.58 5.15 0.58
C PHE A 23 11.82 5.96 0.97
N LEU A 24 13.00 5.33 0.95
CA LEU A 24 14.33 5.94 1.09
C LEU A 24 15.12 5.72 -0.21
N ASP A 25 15.51 6.81 -0.87
CA ASP A 25 16.32 6.82 -2.08
C ASP A 25 17.59 7.64 -1.87
N ASN A 26 18.77 7.07 -2.13
CA ASN A 26 20.07 7.70 -1.89
C ASN A 26 20.17 8.40 -0.52
N SER A 27 19.64 7.76 0.52
CA SER A 27 19.38 8.41 1.80
C SER A 27 20.07 7.65 2.92
N ASP A 28 20.97 8.32 3.65
CA ASP A 28 21.83 7.66 4.64
C ASP A 28 21.59 8.12 6.07
N HIS A 29 21.96 7.27 7.03
CA HIS A 29 21.95 7.61 8.47
C HIS A 29 20.57 8.02 9.00
N ASN A 30 19.49 7.62 8.31
CA ASN A 30 18.13 7.90 8.73
C ASN A 30 17.68 6.89 9.79
N ARG A 31 16.74 7.32 10.64
CA ARG A 31 16.16 6.53 11.72
C ARG A 31 14.66 6.43 11.51
N LEU A 32 14.19 5.24 11.20
CA LEU A 32 12.77 4.92 11.06
C LEU A 32 12.38 4.06 12.26
N ILE A 33 11.69 4.67 13.23
CA ILE A 33 11.37 4.05 14.52
C ILE A 33 9.88 4.02 14.76
N SER A 34 9.30 2.84 15.01
CA SER A 34 7.89 2.75 15.42
C SER A 34 6.92 3.36 14.40
N ASN A 35 7.20 3.21 13.10
CA ASN A 35 6.25 3.60 12.06
C ASN A 35 5.39 2.40 11.65
N THR A 36 4.20 2.68 11.12
CA THR A 36 3.30 1.68 10.53
C THR A 36 3.24 1.94 9.02
N ALA A 37 3.51 0.92 8.21
CA ALA A 37 3.33 0.94 6.75
C ALA A 37 2.42 -0.23 6.38
N THR A 38 1.21 0.06 5.88
CA THR A 38 0.19 -1.00 5.72
C THR A 38 -0.84 -0.77 4.62
N GLY A 39 -1.38 -1.86 4.08
CA GLY A 39 -2.51 -1.82 3.15
C GLY A 39 -2.14 -1.21 1.80
N HIS A 40 -0.86 -1.30 1.41
CA HIS A 40 -0.35 -0.91 0.10
C HIS A 40 -0.63 -2.06 -0.88
N LYS A 41 -1.92 -2.24 -1.22
CA LYS A 41 -2.48 -3.26 -2.12
C LYS A 41 -3.52 -2.63 -3.06
N PRO A 42 -3.77 -3.19 -4.27
CA PRO A 42 -4.77 -2.66 -5.20
C PRO A 42 -6.22 -2.80 -4.69
N LEU A 43 -7.13 -1.95 -5.21
CA LEU A 43 -8.57 -1.95 -4.93
C LEU A 43 -9.34 -2.99 -5.77
N ASP A 44 -10.66 -3.14 -5.50
CA ASP A 44 -11.62 -4.14 -6.02
C ASP A 44 -11.60 -4.38 -7.56
N GLY A 45 -12.24 -5.47 -8.01
CA GLY A 45 -12.29 -5.93 -9.42
C GLY A 45 -12.61 -4.84 -10.46
N SER A 46 -11.90 -4.87 -11.59
CA SER A 46 -11.80 -3.77 -12.58
C SER A 46 -12.08 -4.18 -14.03
N PHE A 47 -11.91 -5.45 -14.36
CA PHE A 47 -12.34 -6.06 -15.63
C PHE A 47 -13.65 -6.81 -15.46
N GLU A 48 -14.75 -6.21 -15.90
CA GLU A 48 -16.02 -6.90 -16.06
C GLU A 48 -15.94 -7.90 -17.22
N VAL A 49 -16.23 -9.17 -16.94
CA VAL A 49 -16.25 -10.24 -17.94
C VAL A 49 -17.70 -10.51 -18.35
N LEU A 50 -18.06 -10.13 -19.58
CA LEU A 50 -19.39 -10.36 -20.15
C LEU A 50 -19.36 -11.37 -21.29
N ILE A 51 -20.41 -12.15 -21.43
CA ILE A 51 -20.57 -13.09 -22.55
C ILE A 51 -21.85 -12.79 -23.32
N LEU A 52 -21.84 -13.08 -24.62
CA LEU A 52 -23.03 -12.91 -25.47
C LEU A 52 -23.86 -14.20 -25.49
N ASN A 53 -24.99 -14.21 -24.80
CA ASN A 53 -25.93 -15.33 -24.74
C ASN A 53 -27.31 -14.90 -25.26
N GLY A 54 -27.85 -15.60 -26.26
CA GLY A 54 -29.20 -15.33 -26.76
C GLY A 54 -29.41 -13.94 -27.39
N GLY A 55 -28.34 -13.17 -27.62
CA GLY A 55 -28.38 -11.78 -28.11
C GLY A 55 -28.21 -10.72 -27.03
N ASP A 56 -28.16 -11.11 -25.75
CA ASP A 56 -27.96 -10.24 -24.61
C ASP A 56 -26.57 -10.47 -23.99
N TRP A 57 -26.02 -9.43 -23.35
CA TRP A 57 -24.76 -9.53 -22.62
C TRP A 57 -25.01 -9.90 -21.17
N GLU A 58 -24.36 -10.96 -20.71
CA GLU A 58 -24.48 -11.50 -19.35
C GLU A 58 -23.11 -11.42 -18.65
N GLN A 59 -23.04 -10.72 -17.52
CA GLN A 59 -21.84 -10.66 -16.69
C GLN A 59 -21.58 -12.03 -16.02
N GLN A 60 -20.34 -12.49 -16.06
CA GLN A 60 -19.90 -13.75 -15.48
C GLN A 60 -19.09 -13.55 -14.19
N GLY A 61 -18.48 -12.39 -14.02
CA GLY A 61 -17.68 -12.02 -12.87
C GLY A 61 -16.75 -10.85 -13.21
N GLU A 62 -15.83 -10.59 -12.30
CA GLU A 62 -14.79 -9.57 -12.43
C GLU A 62 -13.42 -10.19 -12.22
N LEU A 63 -12.42 -9.63 -12.89
CA LEU A 63 -11.00 -9.89 -12.64
C LEU A 63 -10.32 -8.54 -12.37
N SER A 64 -9.25 -8.56 -11.59
CA SER A 64 -8.31 -7.44 -11.50
C SER A 64 -6.89 -7.98 -11.60
N PHE A 65 -6.00 -7.12 -12.07
CA PHE A 65 -4.61 -7.43 -12.31
C PHE A 65 -3.74 -6.35 -11.69
N TYR A 66 -2.47 -6.70 -11.50
CA TYR A 66 -1.51 -5.78 -10.91
C TYR A 66 -0.18 -5.89 -11.62
N ASN A 67 0.35 -7.10 -11.73
CA ASN A 67 1.46 -7.44 -12.61
C ASN A 67 0.92 -8.23 -13.81
N TYR A 68 1.76 -8.66 -14.76
CA TYR A 68 1.42 -9.60 -15.83
C TYR A 68 1.10 -11.02 -15.32
N GLU A 69 0.07 -11.10 -14.50
CA GLU A 69 -0.43 -12.29 -13.86
C GLU A 69 -1.39 -13.03 -14.77
N THR A 70 -1.42 -14.35 -14.66
CA THR A 70 -2.45 -15.15 -15.33
C THR A 70 -3.57 -15.49 -14.35
N ARG A 71 -4.74 -14.88 -14.54
CA ARG A 71 -5.95 -15.15 -13.75
C ARG A 71 -6.92 -16.02 -14.52
N GLN A 72 -7.82 -16.69 -13.79
CA GLN A 72 -8.79 -17.62 -14.36
C GLN A 72 -10.19 -17.36 -13.81
N LEU A 73 -11.20 -17.38 -14.70
CA LEU A 73 -12.61 -17.22 -14.34
C LEU A 73 -13.47 -18.30 -15.00
N PRO A 74 -14.17 -19.16 -14.25
CA PRO A 74 -15.14 -20.10 -14.81
C PRO A 74 -16.30 -19.36 -15.49
N LEU A 75 -16.65 -19.76 -16.71
CA LEU A 75 -17.72 -19.17 -17.51
C LEU A 75 -18.84 -20.19 -17.71
N THR A 76 -20.09 -19.71 -17.74
CA THR A 76 -21.26 -20.54 -18.01
C THR A 76 -21.85 -20.20 -19.38
N HIS A 77 -21.69 -21.08 -20.36
CA HIS A 77 -22.14 -20.85 -21.73
C HIS A 77 -22.34 -22.14 -22.51
N ASP A 78 -23.16 -22.08 -23.56
CA ASP A 78 -23.37 -23.18 -24.49
C ASP A 78 -22.15 -23.40 -25.41
N ALA A 79 -22.02 -24.62 -25.95
CA ALA A 79 -20.99 -24.94 -26.93
C ALA A 79 -21.27 -24.27 -28.30
N GLY A 80 -20.21 -23.89 -29.02
CA GLY A 80 -20.29 -23.36 -30.38
C GLY A 80 -19.48 -22.07 -30.55
N THR A 81 -20.04 -21.13 -31.32
CA THR A 81 -19.46 -19.78 -31.47
C THR A 81 -19.67 -19.00 -30.19
N PHE A 82 -18.60 -18.39 -29.71
CA PHE A 82 -18.57 -17.71 -28.42
C PHE A 82 -17.96 -16.33 -28.57
N THR A 83 -18.61 -15.32 -27.97
CA THR A 83 -18.14 -13.95 -27.94
C THR A 83 -18.15 -13.48 -26.50
N LEU A 84 -17.05 -12.86 -26.09
CA LEU A 84 -16.84 -12.31 -24.76
C LEU A 84 -16.41 -10.85 -24.88
N ARG A 85 -16.80 -10.06 -23.88
CA ARG A 85 -16.29 -8.71 -23.64
C ARG A 85 -15.52 -8.64 -22.34
N LEU A 86 -14.38 -7.99 -22.39
CA LEU A 86 -13.64 -7.52 -21.23
C LEU A 86 -13.84 -6.01 -21.18
N SER A 87 -14.58 -5.51 -20.19
CA SER A 87 -14.81 -4.08 -20.01
C SER A 87 -13.99 -3.62 -18.80
N GLN A 88 -12.89 -2.92 -19.07
CA GLN A 88 -12.03 -2.38 -18.02
C GLN A 88 -12.58 -1.03 -17.54
N HIS A 89 -12.50 -0.80 -16.23
CA HIS A 89 -12.82 0.49 -15.63
C HIS A 89 -11.91 0.77 -14.42
N GLY A 90 -11.75 2.06 -14.10
CA GLY A 90 -10.84 2.50 -13.04
C GLY A 90 -9.38 2.44 -13.45
N HIS A 91 -8.50 2.59 -12.47
CA HIS A 91 -7.05 2.65 -12.66
C HIS A 91 -6.57 3.81 -13.55
N ASP A 92 -5.25 3.97 -13.67
CA ASP A 92 -4.59 4.98 -14.51
C ASP A 92 -4.14 4.39 -15.86
N ALA A 93 -3.85 3.08 -15.92
CA ALA A 93 -3.67 2.34 -17.16
C ALA A 93 -4.00 0.85 -17.00
N ALA A 94 -4.19 0.14 -18.12
CA ALA A 94 -4.47 -1.29 -18.15
C ALA A 94 -4.07 -1.93 -19.48
N TYR A 95 -3.41 -3.08 -19.42
CA TYR A 95 -2.79 -3.75 -20.56
C TYR A 95 -3.11 -5.24 -20.55
N VAL A 96 -3.54 -5.77 -21.69
CA VAL A 96 -3.84 -7.21 -21.86
C VAL A 96 -2.80 -7.84 -22.78
N ASP A 97 -2.19 -8.93 -22.33
CA ASP A 97 -1.12 -9.67 -23.03
C ASP A 97 -1.60 -11.04 -23.54
N TYR A 98 -2.59 -11.65 -22.89
CA TYR A 98 -3.05 -12.97 -23.32
C TYR A 98 -4.50 -13.25 -22.94
N VAL A 99 -5.27 -13.82 -23.87
CA VAL A 99 -6.61 -14.33 -23.59
C VAL A 99 -6.85 -15.66 -24.29
N ALA A 100 -7.29 -16.66 -23.52
CA ALA A 100 -7.73 -17.94 -24.05
C ALA A 100 -8.90 -18.50 -23.24
N LEU A 101 -9.55 -19.52 -23.80
CA LEU A 101 -10.49 -20.35 -23.06
C LEU A 101 -9.87 -21.72 -22.80
N LYS A 102 -10.11 -22.28 -21.63
CA LYS A 102 -9.60 -23.59 -21.21
C LYS A 102 -10.76 -24.53 -20.90
N LYS A 103 -10.64 -25.78 -21.34
CA LYS A 103 -11.48 -26.90 -20.90
C LYS A 103 -10.57 -28.09 -20.65
N ASP A 104 -10.61 -28.64 -19.44
CA ASP A 104 -9.66 -29.66 -18.99
C ASP A 104 -8.21 -29.16 -19.24
N ASP A 105 -7.42 -29.87 -20.03
CA ASP A 105 -6.05 -29.48 -20.41
C ASP A 105 -5.94 -28.83 -21.80
N THR A 106 -7.06 -28.55 -22.47
CA THR A 106 -7.07 -27.98 -23.83
C THR A 106 -7.33 -26.47 -23.80
N LEU A 107 -6.45 -25.71 -24.46
CA LEU A 107 -6.60 -24.27 -24.71
C LEU A 107 -7.25 -24.00 -26.07
N TYR A 108 -8.13 -23.02 -26.10
CA TYR A 108 -8.83 -22.53 -27.28
C TYR A 108 -8.47 -21.05 -27.46
N LEU A 109 -7.69 -20.76 -28.50
CA LEU A 109 -7.28 -19.40 -28.83
C LEU A 109 -8.37 -18.64 -29.61
N PRO A 110 -8.47 -17.32 -29.43
CA PRO A 110 -9.47 -16.51 -30.13
C PRO A 110 -9.22 -16.49 -31.64
N THR A 111 -10.30 -16.37 -32.41
CA THR A 111 -10.26 -16.22 -33.88
C THR A 111 -10.26 -14.75 -34.31
N SER A 112 -10.71 -13.84 -33.44
CA SER A 112 -10.59 -12.38 -33.64
C SER A 112 -10.73 -11.63 -32.32
N ALA A 113 -10.13 -10.46 -32.23
CA ALA A 113 -10.29 -9.54 -31.11
C ALA A 113 -10.26 -8.08 -31.59
N LEU A 114 -11.11 -7.24 -31.03
CA LEU A 114 -11.21 -5.81 -31.34
C LEU A 114 -11.28 -5.01 -30.04
N ASN A 115 -10.55 -3.90 -29.97
CA ASN A 115 -10.85 -2.85 -29.00
C ASN A 115 -12.05 -2.05 -29.56
N MET A 116 -13.17 -2.02 -28.84
CA MET A 116 -14.43 -1.47 -29.32
C MET A 116 -14.45 0.05 -29.37
N ASP A 117 -13.61 0.70 -28.58
CA ASP A 117 -13.52 2.15 -28.47
C ASP A 117 -12.64 2.74 -29.57
N SER A 118 -11.46 2.13 -29.81
CA SER A 118 -10.55 2.55 -30.87
C SER A 118 -10.83 1.87 -32.22
N THR A 119 -11.63 0.80 -32.23
CA THR A 119 -11.85 -0.11 -33.37
C THR A 119 -10.60 -0.87 -33.85
N ALA A 120 -9.51 -0.82 -33.08
CA ALA A 120 -8.25 -1.47 -33.41
C ALA A 120 -8.37 -3.01 -33.39
N ASN A 121 -7.69 -3.67 -34.34
CA ASN A 121 -7.53 -5.12 -34.31
C ASN A 121 -6.36 -5.49 -33.39
N ILE A 122 -6.71 -6.02 -32.22
CA ILE A 122 -5.78 -6.41 -31.15
C ILE A 122 -5.52 -7.92 -31.10
N TRP A 123 -6.02 -8.69 -32.08
CA TRP A 123 -5.93 -10.15 -32.06
C TRP A 123 -4.49 -10.67 -31.94
N HIS A 124 -3.53 -10.05 -32.63
CA HIS A 124 -2.13 -10.50 -32.59
C HIS A 124 -1.47 -10.26 -31.23
N LYS A 125 -1.94 -9.25 -30.49
CA LYS A 125 -1.41 -8.85 -29.19
C LYS A 125 -1.80 -9.80 -28.05
N ILE A 126 -2.93 -10.51 -28.18
CA ILE A 126 -3.50 -11.29 -27.07
C ILE A 126 -3.48 -12.81 -27.28
N ILE A 127 -2.84 -13.31 -28.34
CA ILE A 127 -2.81 -14.76 -28.67
C ILE A 127 -1.59 -15.49 -28.14
N SER A 128 -0.56 -14.75 -27.71
CA SER A 128 0.68 -15.26 -27.13
C SER A 128 1.05 -14.40 -25.94
N SER A 129 1.46 -15.05 -24.85
CA SER A 129 2.00 -14.37 -23.66
C SER A 129 3.45 -13.96 -23.93
N GLU A 130 3.66 -12.86 -24.65
CA GLU A 130 4.99 -12.41 -25.10
C GLU A 130 5.32 -10.96 -24.80
N TYR A 131 4.55 -10.29 -23.93
CA TYR A 131 4.65 -8.86 -23.60
C TYR A 131 4.21 -7.93 -24.76
N ASP A 132 3.55 -8.45 -25.79
CA ASP A 132 2.97 -7.65 -26.86
C ASP A 132 1.57 -7.17 -26.46
N VAL A 133 1.53 -6.16 -25.61
CA VAL A 133 0.27 -5.76 -24.96
C VAL A 133 -0.64 -4.95 -25.84
N CYS A 134 -1.95 -5.10 -25.61
CA CYS A 134 -2.93 -4.12 -26.03
C CYS A 134 -3.36 -3.23 -24.86
N ASP A 135 -3.42 -1.92 -25.11
CA ASP A 135 -4.07 -0.96 -24.23
C ASP A 135 -5.57 -1.28 -24.12
N ALA A 136 -5.99 -1.54 -22.89
CA ALA A 136 -7.35 -1.87 -22.50
C ALA A 136 -7.93 -0.84 -21.53
N TRP A 137 -7.17 0.20 -21.14
CA TRP A 137 -7.58 1.15 -20.13
C TRP A 137 -8.89 1.85 -20.49
N ASN A 138 -9.83 1.79 -19.56
CA ASN A 138 -11.16 2.37 -19.66
C ASN A 138 -11.86 2.06 -20.99
N SER A 139 -11.66 0.83 -21.50
CA SER A 139 -12.13 0.39 -22.80
C SER A 139 -12.77 -0.99 -22.76
N THR A 140 -13.47 -1.35 -23.83
CA THR A 140 -14.07 -2.67 -23.99
C THR A 140 -13.37 -3.46 -25.10
N LEU A 141 -12.81 -4.62 -24.78
CA LEU A 141 -12.31 -5.58 -25.75
C LEU A 141 -13.40 -6.61 -26.10
N GLU A 142 -13.72 -6.79 -27.39
CA GLU A 142 -14.61 -7.86 -27.87
C GLU A 142 -13.82 -8.96 -28.55
N ILE A 143 -13.91 -10.18 -28.00
CA ILE A 143 -13.09 -11.33 -28.40
C ILE A 143 -14.01 -12.48 -28.83
N ARG A 144 -13.65 -13.17 -29.92
CA ARG A 144 -14.49 -14.21 -30.54
C ARG A 144 -13.75 -15.53 -30.74
N TRP A 145 -14.52 -16.61 -30.66
CA TRP A 145 -14.13 -17.98 -30.98
C TRP A 145 -15.22 -18.67 -31.80
N ASP A 146 -14.85 -19.55 -32.73
CA ASP A 146 -15.83 -20.19 -33.62
C ASP A 146 -16.38 -21.52 -33.06
N ASN A 147 -15.56 -22.29 -32.35
CA ASN A 147 -15.88 -23.65 -31.90
C ASN A 147 -15.28 -23.96 -30.52
N VAL A 148 -15.98 -23.61 -29.45
CA VAL A 148 -15.59 -23.90 -28.07
C VAL A 148 -16.58 -24.86 -27.39
N PRO A 149 -16.13 -25.73 -26.47
CA PRO A 149 -17.03 -26.56 -25.68
C PRO A 149 -17.85 -25.72 -24.71
N GLU A 150 -18.93 -26.27 -24.15
CA GLU A 150 -19.71 -25.60 -23.11
C GLU A 150 -18.90 -25.46 -21.81
N ASN A 151 -19.22 -24.42 -21.04
CA ASN A 151 -18.68 -24.14 -19.71
C ASN A 151 -17.15 -24.21 -19.64
N THR A 152 -16.48 -23.24 -20.25
CA THR A 152 -15.02 -23.10 -20.23
C THR A 152 -14.54 -22.23 -19.06
N THR A 153 -13.22 -22.14 -18.91
CA THR A 153 -12.56 -21.21 -17.99
C THR A 153 -11.81 -20.17 -18.81
N LEU A 154 -12.12 -18.90 -18.61
CA LEU A 154 -11.29 -17.81 -19.11
C LEU A 154 -9.90 -17.92 -18.50
N VAL A 155 -8.87 -17.82 -19.33
CA VAL A 155 -7.47 -17.66 -18.91
C VAL A 155 -7.02 -16.33 -19.48
N MET A 156 -6.67 -15.39 -18.61
CA MET A 156 -6.32 -14.03 -19.00
C MET A 156 -5.00 -13.63 -18.34
N ARG A 157 -4.07 -13.12 -19.15
CA ARG A 157 -2.88 -12.40 -18.68
C ARG A 157 -3.04 -10.93 -18.99
N ALA A 158 -3.00 -10.11 -17.97
CA ALA A 158 -3.13 -8.66 -18.07
C ALA A 158 -2.40 -8.02 -16.89
N MET A 159 -2.33 -6.69 -16.91
CA MET A 159 -1.67 -5.84 -15.93
C MET A 159 -2.45 -4.52 -15.84
N GLU A 160 -2.60 -3.95 -14.64
CA GLU A 160 -3.26 -2.67 -14.40
C GLU A 160 -2.39 -1.80 -13.50
N GLU A 161 -2.46 -0.50 -13.74
CA GLU A 161 -1.56 0.49 -13.18
C GLU A 161 -2.35 1.57 -12.44
N ASP A 162 -2.03 1.81 -11.17
CA ASP A 162 -2.62 2.88 -10.32
C ASP A 162 -1.56 3.94 -9.99
N LEU A 163 -0.88 4.43 -11.02
CA LEU A 163 0.30 5.27 -10.86
C LEU A 163 -0.09 6.63 -10.26
N GLY A 164 -0.96 7.42 -10.90
CA GLY A 164 -1.25 8.84 -10.64
C GLY A 164 -0.33 9.78 -11.44
N GLU A 165 -0.18 11.07 -11.08
CA GLU A 165 0.84 11.96 -11.69
C GLU A 165 2.25 11.79 -11.04
N GLY A 166 3.25 11.22 -11.75
CA GLY A 166 4.67 11.23 -11.33
C GLY A 166 5.28 9.99 -10.62
N HIS A 167 5.00 8.75 -11.05
CA HIS A 167 5.22 7.53 -10.26
C HIS A 167 6.23 6.51 -10.81
N GLY A 168 7.44 6.97 -11.10
CA GLY A 168 8.57 6.11 -11.42
C GLY A 168 9.91 6.66 -10.94
N SER A 169 10.93 5.81 -10.80
CA SER A 169 12.32 6.28 -10.68
C SER A 169 12.97 6.20 -12.05
N PRO A 170 13.42 7.34 -12.63
CA PRO A 170 14.03 7.31 -13.95
C PRO A 170 15.25 6.38 -13.98
N LEU A 171 15.32 5.54 -14.99
CA LEU A 171 16.51 4.77 -15.34
C LEU A 171 17.56 5.75 -15.87
N TYR A 172 18.81 5.64 -15.41
CA TYR A 172 19.92 6.45 -15.90
C TYR A 172 21.12 5.58 -16.26
N TYR A 173 21.68 5.79 -17.45
CA TYR A 173 22.91 5.15 -17.87
C TYR A 173 23.91 6.14 -18.48
N PRO A 174 25.16 6.19 -18.00
CA PRO A 174 25.68 5.48 -16.84
C PRO A 174 25.19 6.16 -15.55
N LEU A 175 25.85 5.93 -14.41
CA LEU A 175 25.52 6.57 -13.13
C LEU A 175 25.83 8.09 -13.16
N LEU A 176 25.00 8.85 -13.87
CA LEU A 176 25.15 10.28 -14.13
C LEU A 176 25.20 11.11 -12.84
N ARG A 177 24.45 10.68 -11.82
CA ARG A 177 24.42 11.32 -10.49
C ARG A 177 25.72 11.16 -9.70
N GLU A 178 26.52 10.12 -10.00
CA GLU A 178 27.89 9.93 -9.48
C GLU A 178 28.95 10.66 -10.32
N GLY A 179 28.53 11.41 -11.35
CA GLY A 179 29.43 12.08 -12.29
C GLY A 179 30.08 11.14 -13.31
N ARG A 180 29.56 9.92 -13.49
CA ARG A 180 30.00 9.03 -14.56
C ARG A 180 29.34 9.45 -15.87
N THR A 181 30.08 9.36 -16.97
CA THR A 181 29.60 9.68 -18.32
C THR A 181 30.16 8.66 -19.31
N LEU A 182 29.39 8.36 -20.35
CA LEU A 182 29.91 7.77 -21.59
C LEU A 182 30.70 8.83 -22.36
N THR A 183 31.54 8.38 -23.28
CA THR A 183 32.33 9.25 -24.15
C THR A 183 32.15 8.90 -25.60
N HIS A 184 31.91 9.89 -26.46
CA HIS A 184 31.80 9.72 -27.91
C HIS A 184 32.53 10.86 -28.62
N THR A 185 33.38 10.54 -29.61
CA THR A 185 34.07 11.58 -30.41
C THR A 185 33.17 11.98 -31.58
N LEU A 186 32.79 13.26 -31.64
CA LEU A 186 31.95 13.75 -32.72
C LEU A 186 32.65 13.62 -34.07
N VAL A 187 32.00 12.92 -34.98
CA VAL A 187 32.39 12.81 -36.40
C VAL A 187 31.24 13.28 -37.26
N ASP A 188 31.56 13.79 -38.45
CA ASP A 188 30.54 14.09 -39.47
C ASP A 188 30.29 12.80 -40.27
N ASP A 189 29.35 12.00 -39.76
CA ASP A 189 28.89 10.74 -40.36
C ASP A 189 27.49 10.85 -40.99
N GLY A 190 26.86 12.01 -40.86
CA GLY A 190 25.54 12.32 -41.41
C GLY A 190 24.51 12.59 -40.32
N GLY A 191 23.30 12.97 -40.73
CA GLY A 191 22.16 13.08 -39.83
C GLY A 191 21.26 11.86 -39.92
N MET A 192 20.26 11.79 -39.02
CA MET A 192 19.16 10.83 -39.08
C MET A 192 17.82 11.55 -39.29
N THR A 193 16.81 10.82 -39.75
CA THR A 193 15.42 11.32 -39.73
C THR A 193 14.93 11.25 -38.29
N VAL A 194 14.31 12.32 -37.78
CA VAL A 194 13.74 12.36 -36.43
C VAL A 194 12.22 12.37 -36.54
N ASP A 195 11.63 11.19 -36.55
CA ASP A 195 10.19 10.98 -36.72
C ASP A 195 9.58 9.94 -35.76
N GLY A 196 10.39 9.41 -34.84
CA GLY A 196 10.00 8.41 -33.85
C GLY A 196 10.05 6.98 -34.41
N LEU A 197 10.59 6.77 -35.61
CA LEU A 197 10.74 5.44 -36.20
C LEU A 197 12.20 5.02 -36.24
N LEU A 198 12.59 4.06 -35.40
CA LEU A 198 13.97 3.58 -35.36
C LEU A 198 14.35 2.93 -36.71
N GLU A 199 15.27 3.56 -37.44
CA GLU A 199 15.85 3.04 -38.68
C GLU A 199 17.29 2.48 -38.51
N GLU A 200 17.85 2.61 -37.30
CA GLU A 200 19.21 2.17 -36.98
C GLU A 200 19.35 0.64 -36.98
N ASN A 201 20.42 0.16 -37.60
CA ASN A 201 20.70 -1.28 -37.75
C ASN A 201 22.19 -1.65 -37.59
N GLY A 202 23.02 -0.66 -37.24
CA GLY A 202 24.44 -0.83 -36.95
C GLY A 202 24.71 -1.24 -35.49
N GLU A 203 25.99 -1.46 -35.17
CA GLU A 203 26.40 -1.66 -33.77
C GLU A 203 26.11 -0.39 -32.95
N PRO A 204 25.46 -0.49 -31.78
CA PRO A 204 25.13 0.66 -30.96
C PRO A 204 26.37 1.27 -30.30
N ASP A 205 26.38 2.58 -30.15
CA ASP A 205 27.41 3.32 -29.39
C ASP A 205 27.39 2.97 -27.91
N PHE A 206 26.21 2.64 -27.38
CA PHE A 206 26.08 2.08 -26.04
C PHE A 206 24.94 1.08 -25.94
N SER A 207 25.10 0.15 -25.00
CA SER A 207 24.01 -0.70 -24.54
C SER A 207 24.06 -0.90 -23.04
N VAL A 208 22.90 -1.11 -22.44
CA VAL A 208 22.74 -1.40 -21.01
C VAL A 208 21.56 -2.35 -20.85
N PHE A 209 21.69 -3.32 -19.95
CA PHE A 209 20.61 -4.25 -19.64
C PHE A 209 19.86 -3.76 -18.41
N TRP A 210 18.55 -3.62 -18.54
CA TRP A 210 17.64 -3.26 -17.46
C TRP A 210 16.88 -4.49 -16.99
N ARG A 211 16.72 -4.57 -15.67
CA ARG A 211 15.72 -5.41 -15.02
C ARG A 211 14.76 -4.46 -14.32
N PRO A 212 13.68 -4.05 -15.01
CA PRO A 212 12.64 -3.27 -14.38
C PRO A 212 12.16 -4.01 -13.14
N ASP A 213 12.03 -3.27 -12.05
CA ASP A 213 11.35 -3.72 -10.84
C ASP A 213 9.81 -3.53 -10.99
N SER A 214 9.35 -3.18 -12.19
CA SER A 214 7.93 -3.09 -12.55
C SER A 214 7.54 -4.36 -13.32
N PRO A 215 6.25 -4.59 -13.66
CA PRO A 215 5.84 -5.74 -14.48
C PRO A 215 6.54 -5.84 -15.84
N HIS A 216 7.17 -4.76 -16.30
CA HIS A 216 7.83 -4.66 -17.60
C HIS A 216 8.90 -5.74 -17.85
N PRO A 217 9.07 -6.19 -19.11
CA PRO A 217 10.06 -7.20 -19.43
C PRO A 217 11.49 -6.72 -19.17
N ASP A 218 12.34 -7.66 -18.69
CA ASP A 218 13.79 -7.52 -18.76
C ASP A 218 14.24 -7.23 -20.19
N GLY A 219 15.06 -6.21 -20.40
CA GLY A 219 15.39 -5.74 -21.74
C GLY A 219 16.67 -4.92 -21.81
N TYR A 220 17.27 -4.89 -23.00
CA TYR A 220 18.35 -3.96 -23.28
C TYR A 220 17.82 -2.60 -23.72
N THR A 221 18.51 -1.54 -23.31
CA THR A 221 18.51 -0.27 -24.02
C THR A 221 19.71 -0.20 -24.94
N TYR A 222 19.49 0.20 -26.19
CA TYR A 222 20.52 0.44 -27.20
C TYR A 222 20.47 1.90 -27.63
N GLY A 223 21.62 2.52 -27.89
CA GLY A 223 21.65 3.86 -28.43
C GLY A 223 22.76 4.11 -29.44
N TRP A 224 22.44 4.95 -30.42
CA TRP A 224 23.29 5.33 -31.55
C TRP A 224 23.40 6.85 -31.59
N LEU A 225 24.60 7.37 -31.89
CA LEU A 225 24.89 8.80 -31.99
C LEU A 225 25.42 9.13 -33.39
N HIS A 226 24.91 10.22 -33.97
CA HIS A 226 25.34 10.74 -35.28
C HIS A 226 25.51 12.26 -35.25
N SER A 227 26.24 12.82 -36.22
CA SER A 227 26.30 14.26 -36.44
C SER A 227 26.52 14.65 -37.89
N ASP A 228 25.85 15.73 -38.31
CA ASP A 228 25.99 16.34 -39.65
C ASP A 228 26.76 17.68 -39.61
N ASN A 229 27.56 17.89 -38.56
CA ASN A 229 28.24 19.14 -38.24
C ASN A 229 27.33 20.34 -37.89
N GLN A 230 26.00 20.16 -37.88
CA GLN A 230 25.04 21.15 -37.36
C GLN A 230 24.34 20.66 -36.09
N TYR A 231 23.97 19.39 -36.05
CA TYR A 231 23.24 18.76 -34.96
C TYR A 231 23.97 17.52 -34.43
N LEU A 232 23.74 17.21 -33.16
CA LEU A 232 23.92 15.89 -32.58
C LEU A 232 22.57 15.18 -32.70
N TYR A 233 22.60 13.99 -33.29
CA TYR A 233 21.48 13.09 -33.37
C TYR A 233 21.71 11.92 -32.43
N ALA A 234 20.66 11.44 -31.78
CA ALA A 234 20.72 10.18 -31.06
C ALA A 234 19.41 9.41 -31.22
N ALA A 235 19.48 8.11 -31.50
CA ALA A 235 18.33 7.21 -31.42
C ALA A 235 18.54 6.26 -30.25
N VAL A 236 17.50 6.02 -29.45
CA VAL A 236 17.55 5.15 -28.27
C VAL A 236 16.35 4.21 -28.27
N GLU A 237 16.63 2.92 -28.25
CA GLU A 237 15.64 1.83 -28.19
C GLU A 237 15.58 1.29 -26.76
N ILE A 238 14.41 1.24 -26.13
CA ILE A 238 14.21 0.74 -24.76
C ILE A 238 13.34 -0.51 -24.82
N THR A 239 13.95 -1.68 -25.03
CA THR A 239 13.18 -2.92 -25.20
C THR A 239 12.44 -3.36 -23.94
N ALA A 240 12.78 -2.82 -22.77
CA ALA A 240 12.08 -3.11 -21.53
C ALA A 240 10.73 -2.39 -21.40
N ASP A 241 10.54 -1.28 -22.12
CA ASP A 241 9.37 -0.44 -21.95
C ASP A 241 8.31 -0.75 -23.02
N ASN A 242 7.44 -1.71 -22.72
CA ASN A 242 6.49 -2.31 -23.65
C ASN A 242 5.07 -1.72 -23.56
N THR A 243 4.88 -0.57 -22.89
CA THR A 243 3.56 0.07 -22.79
C THR A 243 3.55 1.46 -23.44
N PRO A 244 2.46 1.86 -24.09
CA PRO A 244 2.32 3.18 -24.68
C PRO A 244 1.73 4.19 -23.67
N ASP A 245 2.50 4.65 -22.68
CA ASP A 245 2.09 5.70 -21.73
C ASP A 245 2.46 7.14 -22.18
N GLU A 246 1.47 8.04 -22.27
CA GLU A 246 1.71 9.42 -22.71
C GLU A 246 2.62 10.24 -21.77
N GLU A 247 2.79 9.81 -20.51
CA GLU A 247 3.65 10.45 -19.51
C GLU A 247 5.14 10.07 -19.63
N ASP A 248 5.46 9.03 -20.42
CA ASP A 248 6.83 8.55 -20.61
C ASP A 248 7.74 9.63 -21.21
N TRP A 249 8.99 9.68 -20.73
CA TRP A 249 10.01 10.53 -21.34
C TRP A 249 11.38 9.85 -21.42
N GLY A 250 12.11 10.24 -22.46
CA GLY A 250 13.52 9.94 -22.65
C GLY A 250 14.33 11.22 -22.66
N ALA A 251 15.55 11.17 -22.12
CA ALA A 251 16.42 12.34 -22.08
C ALA A 251 17.88 11.98 -22.38
N LEU A 252 18.50 12.79 -23.23
CA LEU A 252 19.94 12.78 -23.41
C LEU A 252 20.55 13.83 -22.46
N PHE A 253 21.54 13.41 -21.68
CA PHE A 253 22.29 14.27 -20.78
C PHE A 253 23.68 14.51 -21.36
N VAL A 254 24.10 15.76 -21.49
CA VAL A 254 25.40 16.13 -22.08
C VAL A 254 26.11 17.12 -21.18
N MET A 255 27.39 16.88 -20.91
CA MET A 255 28.23 17.81 -20.16
C MET A 255 28.56 19.04 -21.00
N VAL A 256 28.15 20.22 -20.53
CA VAL A 256 28.40 21.51 -21.19
C VAL A 256 29.04 22.45 -20.19
N ASN A 257 30.28 22.87 -20.48
CA ASN A 257 31.07 23.77 -19.62
C ASN A 257 31.22 23.28 -18.15
N GLY A 258 31.22 21.96 -17.93
CA GLY A 258 31.36 21.34 -16.60
C GLY A 258 30.04 21.11 -15.86
N GLU A 259 28.89 21.39 -16.48
CA GLU A 259 27.56 21.11 -15.93
C GLU A 259 26.81 20.12 -16.82
N LEU A 260 26.06 19.20 -16.22
CA LEU A 260 25.23 18.25 -16.96
C LEU A 260 23.94 18.96 -17.41
N ARG A 261 23.72 19.05 -18.73
CA ARG A 261 22.49 19.59 -19.32
C ARG A 261 21.59 18.46 -19.80
N GLU A 262 20.29 18.59 -19.54
CA GLU A 262 19.25 17.65 -19.96
C GLU A 262 18.56 18.12 -21.25
N PHE A 263 18.36 17.18 -22.18
CA PHE A 263 17.59 17.35 -23.41
C PHE A 263 16.51 16.27 -23.43
N ARG A 264 15.30 16.62 -22.97
CA ARG A 264 14.18 15.70 -22.77
C ARG A 264 13.23 15.68 -23.98
N VAL A 265 12.70 14.50 -24.27
CA VAL A 265 11.64 14.24 -25.26
C VAL A 265 10.52 13.45 -24.58
N SER A 266 9.28 13.85 -24.81
CA SER A 266 8.06 13.19 -24.33
C SER A 266 6.94 13.39 -25.34
N SER A 267 5.79 12.73 -25.13
CA SER A 267 4.60 12.96 -25.96
C SER A 267 4.11 14.43 -25.90
N ALA A 268 4.36 15.12 -24.79
CA ALA A 268 3.97 16.51 -24.56
C ALA A 268 5.03 17.55 -25.01
N ASP A 269 6.32 17.17 -25.06
CA ASP A 269 7.43 18.04 -25.43
C ASP A 269 8.38 17.34 -26.41
N THR A 270 8.30 17.76 -27.67
CA THR A 270 9.11 17.28 -28.80
C THR A 270 10.15 18.30 -29.25
N THR A 271 10.50 19.27 -28.39
CA THR A 271 11.45 20.35 -28.73
C THR A 271 12.81 19.82 -29.21
N TRP A 272 13.26 18.70 -28.61
CA TRP A 272 14.58 18.12 -28.88
C TRP A 272 14.52 16.83 -29.68
N GLY A 273 13.36 16.44 -30.20
CA GLY A 273 13.22 15.21 -30.98
C GLY A 273 11.83 14.59 -30.93
N ALA A 274 11.73 13.28 -31.14
CA ALA A 274 10.45 12.57 -31.28
C ALA A 274 10.41 11.26 -30.48
N PRO A 275 9.33 10.98 -29.72
CA PRO A 275 9.10 9.66 -29.15
C PRO A 275 8.48 8.71 -30.18
N GLY A 276 8.70 7.42 -29.98
CA GLY A 276 8.17 6.34 -30.81
C GLY A 276 7.70 5.14 -29.98
N PHE A 277 6.84 4.33 -30.57
CA PHE A 277 6.41 3.05 -30.04
C PHE A 277 6.19 2.10 -31.22
N GLN A 278 7.06 1.09 -31.36
CA GLN A 278 7.08 0.26 -32.56
C GLN A 278 7.67 -1.14 -32.32
N TYR A 279 7.41 -2.05 -33.26
CA TYR A 279 8.16 -3.30 -33.37
C TYR A 279 9.54 -3.06 -33.98
N THR A 280 10.54 -3.77 -33.46
CA THR A 280 11.88 -3.87 -34.06
C THR A 280 12.28 -5.33 -34.21
N SER A 281 13.49 -5.60 -34.68
CA SER A 281 14.04 -6.97 -34.66
C SER A 281 14.59 -7.41 -33.30
N SER A 282 14.65 -6.52 -32.31
CA SER A 282 15.28 -6.78 -31.01
C SER A 282 14.42 -7.65 -30.11
N VAL A 283 13.10 -7.43 -30.12
CA VAL A 283 12.11 -8.16 -29.31
C VAL A 283 10.79 -8.34 -30.10
N PRO A 284 9.93 -9.33 -29.76
CA PRO A 284 8.73 -9.64 -30.55
C PRO A 284 7.54 -8.71 -30.30
N TYR A 285 7.68 -7.69 -29.45
CA TYR A 285 6.61 -6.78 -29.02
C TYR A 285 6.96 -5.31 -29.31
N GLU A 286 5.94 -4.46 -29.34
CA GLU A 286 6.14 -3.00 -29.42
C GLU A 286 6.75 -2.46 -28.13
N HIS A 287 7.64 -1.48 -28.26
CA HIS A 287 8.33 -0.86 -27.13
C HIS A 287 8.77 0.56 -27.45
N ARG A 288 9.23 1.29 -26.42
CA ARG A 288 9.60 2.70 -26.52
C ARG A 288 10.88 2.96 -27.30
N ILE A 289 10.82 4.02 -28.12
CA ILE A 289 11.93 4.63 -28.84
C ILE A 289 11.97 6.12 -28.53
N TYR A 290 13.17 6.69 -28.42
CA TYR A 290 13.37 8.14 -28.42
C TYR A 290 14.44 8.54 -29.43
N GLU A 291 14.10 9.48 -30.31
CA GLU A 291 15.02 10.10 -31.24
C GLU A 291 15.25 11.56 -30.84
N PHE A 292 16.49 12.03 -30.97
CA PHE A 292 16.93 13.37 -30.56
C PHE A 292 17.56 14.11 -31.74
N GLU A 293 17.29 15.41 -31.86
CA GLU A 293 17.96 16.36 -32.75
C GLU A 293 18.37 17.60 -31.93
N ILE A 294 19.63 17.65 -31.51
CA ILE A 294 20.15 18.69 -30.61
C ILE A 294 21.18 19.55 -31.36
N PRO A 295 20.95 20.86 -31.54
CA PRO A 295 21.93 21.72 -32.21
C PRO A 295 23.29 21.68 -31.50
N LEU A 296 24.39 21.49 -32.23
CA LEU A 296 25.74 21.48 -31.63
C LEU A 296 26.07 22.80 -30.90
N SER A 297 25.42 23.91 -31.29
CA SER A 297 25.52 25.19 -30.61
C SER A 297 24.95 25.18 -29.19
N GLU A 298 23.94 24.35 -28.90
CA GLU A 298 23.37 24.23 -27.56
C GLU A 298 24.32 23.51 -26.60
N ILE A 299 25.10 22.55 -27.11
CA ILE A 299 26.08 21.81 -26.32
C ILE A 299 27.51 22.37 -26.40
N ASN A 300 27.69 23.48 -27.12
CA ASN A 300 28.99 24.14 -27.34
C ASN A 300 30.08 23.17 -27.86
N ALA A 301 29.70 22.26 -28.75
CA ALA A 301 30.57 21.24 -29.32
C ALA A 301 30.75 21.44 -30.83
N ARG A 302 31.77 20.81 -31.41
CA ARG A 302 32.07 20.77 -32.84
C ARG A 302 32.60 19.40 -33.22
N ILE A 303 32.58 19.10 -34.51
CA ILE A 303 33.21 17.89 -35.04
C ILE A 303 34.68 17.80 -34.60
N GLY A 304 35.05 16.63 -34.08
CA GLY A 304 36.35 16.33 -33.49
C GLY A 304 36.42 16.51 -31.97
N ASP A 305 35.42 17.12 -31.33
CA ASP A 305 35.35 17.21 -29.87
C ASP A 305 34.90 15.87 -29.27
N GLU A 306 35.34 15.59 -28.03
CA GLU A 306 34.87 14.46 -27.24
C GLU A 306 33.67 14.90 -26.39
N LEU A 307 32.52 14.26 -26.61
CA LEU A 307 31.33 14.43 -25.80
C LEU A 307 31.39 13.53 -24.57
N HIS A 308 30.94 14.07 -23.44
CA HIS A 308 30.64 13.32 -22.24
C HIS A 308 29.13 13.33 -22.03
N TYR A 309 28.49 12.16 -22.06
CA TYR A 309 27.03 12.06 -22.10
C TYR A 309 26.50 10.89 -21.28
N GLY A 310 25.17 10.85 -21.15
CA GLY A 310 24.43 9.68 -20.73
C GLY A 310 22.98 9.80 -21.16
N PHE A 311 22.21 8.78 -20.84
CA PHE A 311 20.81 8.65 -21.19
C PHE A 311 20.00 8.46 -19.91
N GLY A 312 18.76 8.93 -19.90
CA GLY A 312 17.78 8.50 -18.93
C GLY A 312 16.41 8.31 -19.55
N ALA A 313 15.64 7.40 -18.98
CA ALA A 313 14.26 7.13 -19.35
C ALA A 313 13.41 7.04 -18.10
N TYR A 314 12.15 7.42 -18.22
CA TYR A 314 11.18 7.38 -17.14
C TYR A 314 9.83 7.00 -17.72
N GLY A 315 9.11 6.18 -16.96
CA GLY A 315 7.82 5.63 -17.34
C GLY A 315 7.43 4.48 -16.42
N THR A 316 6.46 3.71 -16.89
CA THR A 316 5.91 2.45 -16.34
C THR A 316 6.97 1.36 -16.11
N VAL A 317 8.15 1.48 -16.72
CA VAL A 317 9.32 0.58 -16.60
C VAL A 317 10.09 0.68 -15.25
N SER A 318 9.51 1.21 -14.14
CA SER A 318 10.19 1.38 -12.83
C SER A 318 9.36 0.99 -11.55
N ALA A 319 10.04 0.74 -10.40
CA ALA A 319 9.88 -0.29 -9.33
C ALA A 319 8.76 -0.31 -8.21
N PHE A 320 8.14 -1.51 -7.99
CA PHE A 320 7.41 -2.16 -6.83
C PHE A 320 6.71 -1.42 -5.64
N TYR A 321 5.71 -2.12 -5.03
CA TYR A 321 4.91 -1.72 -3.86
C TYR A 321 5.38 -2.33 -2.51
N SER A 322 6.34 -1.72 -1.83
CA SER A 322 6.81 -2.23 -0.53
C SER A 322 6.33 -1.40 0.67
N GLY A 323 6.14 -2.02 1.82
CA GLY A 323 5.86 -1.27 3.03
C GLY A 323 6.99 -0.28 3.35
N ILE A 324 8.24 -0.73 3.32
CA ILE A 324 9.42 0.14 3.45
C ILE A 324 10.48 -0.23 2.40
N THR A 325 10.92 0.74 1.62
CA THR A 325 11.97 0.54 0.60
C THR A 325 13.23 1.33 0.95
N LEU A 326 14.39 0.66 0.85
CA LEU A 326 15.71 1.26 0.80
C LEU A 326 16.29 1.02 -0.60
N GLY A 327 16.23 2.02 -1.45
CA GLY A 327 16.74 1.95 -2.82
C GLY A 327 18.03 2.78 -3.01
N TRP A 328 18.78 2.40 -4.04
CA TRP A 328 19.88 3.18 -4.64
C TRP A 328 20.86 3.77 -3.63
N GLU A 329 21.76 2.93 -3.10
CA GLU A 329 22.84 3.33 -2.17
C GLU A 329 22.35 3.90 -0.83
N SER A 330 21.12 3.62 -0.40
CA SER A 330 20.62 4.03 0.91
C SER A 330 21.31 3.24 2.02
N THR A 331 22.36 3.80 2.61
CA THR A 331 23.26 3.09 3.53
C THR A 331 23.21 3.62 4.97
N ASN A 332 23.66 2.80 5.92
CA ASN A 332 23.80 3.20 7.33
C ASN A 332 22.48 3.66 7.99
N ASN A 333 21.33 3.25 7.47
CA ASN A 333 20.02 3.55 8.04
C ASN A 333 19.69 2.59 9.19
N THR A 334 18.82 3.04 10.11
CA THR A 334 18.30 2.23 11.21
C THR A 334 16.78 2.12 11.09
N LEU A 335 16.29 0.90 10.89
CA LEU A 335 14.87 0.56 10.91
C LEU A 335 14.59 -0.27 12.16
N SER A 336 13.77 0.25 13.07
CA SER A 336 13.41 -0.50 14.27
C SER A 336 11.99 -0.29 14.75
N LYS A 337 11.37 -1.33 15.29
CA LYS A 337 10.02 -1.27 15.88
C LYS A 337 8.93 -0.89 14.90
N ASN A 338 9.19 -0.94 13.60
CA ASN A 338 8.18 -0.66 12.60
C ASN A 338 7.22 -1.85 12.47
N THR A 339 5.96 -1.58 12.17
CA THR A 339 4.95 -2.55 11.78
C THR A 339 4.75 -2.44 10.28
N VAL A 340 5.03 -3.52 9.55
CA VAL A 340 5.02 -3.57 8.09
C VAL A 340 4.16 -4.75 7.66
N THR A 341 2.88 -4.47 7.40
CA THR A 341 1.87 -5.51 7.13
C THR A 341 1.01 -5.18 5.93
N ASP A 342 0.44 -6.18 5.28
CA ASP A 342 -0.50 -5.96 4.17
C ASP A 342 0.08 -5.15 3.00
N ASN A 343 1.28 -5.47 2.56
CA ASN A 343 1.92 -4.89 1.36
C ASN A 343 2.27 -6.00 0.36
N GLU A 344 2.75 -5.67 -0.85
CA GLU A 344 3.30 -6.69 -1.75
C GLU A 344 4.60 -7.25 -1.17
N ASN A 345 5.59 -6.38 -0.91
CA ASN A 345 6.76 -6.71 -0.12
C ASN A 345 6.75 -5.94 1.21
N GLY A 346 7.27 -6.54 2.28
CA GLY A 346 7.40 -5.86 3.57
C GLY A 346 8.51 -4.81 3.51
N ILE A 347 9.76 -5.26 3.62
CA ILE A 347 10.95 -4.41 3.56
C ILE A 347 11.80 -4.78 2.34
N TYR A 348 11.92 -3.86 1.38
CA TYR A 348 12.70 -4.00 0.16
C TYR A 348 14.04 -3.27 0.24
N LEU A 349 15.11 -3.94 -0.20
CA LEU A 349 16.45 -3.37 -0.30
C LEU A 349 17.00 -3.56 -1.72
N SER A 350 17.27 -2.45 -2.39
CA SER A 350 17.93 -2.39 -3.69
C SER A 350 19.20 -1.54 -3.58
N ASP A 351 20.35 -2.13 -3.94
CA ASP A 351 21.69 -1.53 -3.87
C ASP A 351 21.98 -0.81 -2.54
N SER A 352 21.49 -1.33 -1.41
CA SER A 352 21.46 -0.61 -0.13
C SER A 352 22.17 -1.41 0.96
N SER A 353 23.36 -0.94 1.35
CA SER A 353 24.28 -1.67 2.22
C SER A 353 24.42 -1.09 3.62
N ASN A 354 24.91 -1.89 4.58
CA ASN A 354 25.25 -1.46 5.94
C ASN A 354 24.09 -0.87 6.75
N ASN A 355 22.85 -1.29 6.50
CA ASN A 355 21.69 -0.89 7.27
C ASN A 355 21.47 -1.80 8.48
N SER A 356 20.89 -1.26 9.55
CA SER A 356 20.51 -1.99 10.77
C SER A 356 18.99 -2.10 10.83
N ILE A 357 18.47 -3.32 10.70
CA ILE A 357 17.05 -3.62 10.66
C ILE A 357 16.73 -4.59 11.79
N SER A 358 16.13 -4.08 12.87
CA SER A 358 15.91 -4.88 14.07
C SER A 358 14.61 -4.57 14.80
N CYS A 359 14.06 -5.55 15.49
CA CYS A 359 12.84 -5.35 16.29
C CYS A 359 11.65 -4.88 15.45
N ASN A 360 11.54 -5.20 14.16
CA ASN A 360 10.37 -4.87 13.34
C ASN A 360 9.39 -6.05 13.33
N LEU A 361 8.11 -5.76 13.13
CA LEU A 361 7.09 -6.73 12.77
C LEU A 361 6.88 -6.61 11.25
N VAL A 362 7.15 -7.70 10.53
CA VAL A 362 7.01 -7.79 9.09
C VAL A 362 6.16 -9.02 8.80
N ALA A 363 4.87 -8.83 8.56
CA ALA A 363 3.92 -9.93 8.53
C ALA A 363 2.81 -9.69 7.48
N TYR A 364 2.17 -10.76 6.99
CA TYR A 364 0.99 -10.67 6.12
C TYR A 364 1.17 -9.82 4.83
N ASN A 365 2.38 -9.79 4.27
CA ASN A 365 2.67 -9.22 2.94
C ASN A 365 2.57 -10.33 1.88
N ASP A 366 2.20 -9.98 0.66
CA ASP A 366 1.72 -10.95 -0.35
C ASP A 366 2.85 -11.71 -1.06
N HIS A 367 4.06 -11.14 -1.16
CA HIS A 367 5.17 -11.72 -1.94
C HIS A 367 6.53 -11.80 -1.24
N GLY A 368 6.87 -10.95 -0.27
CA GLY A 368 8.18 -11.04 0.36
C GLY A 368 8.24 -10.25 1.64
N GLY A 369 8.41 -10.90 2.80
CA GLY A 369 8.56 -10.17 4.06
C GLY A 369 9.79 -9.27 3.99
N PHE A 370 10.93 -9.86 3.62
CA PHE A 370 12.10 -9.15 3.17
C PHE A 370 12.41 -9.51 1.72
N TYR A 371 12.73 -8.52 0.90
CA TYR A 371 13.18 -8.73 -0.47
C TYR A 371 14.47 -7.94 -0.70
N LEU A 372 15.53 -8.61 -1.14
CA LEU A 372 16.80 -7.98 -1.51
C LEU A 372 17.01 -8.18 -3.01
N GLY A 373 16.93 -7.09 -3.79
CA GLY A 373 16.83 -7.12 -5.26
C GLY A 373 18.13 -7.27 -6.05
N ALA A 374 17.98 -7.48 -7.36
CA ALA A 374 19.08 -7.79 -8.29
C ALA A 374 19.69 -6.52 -8.90
N GLY A 375 20.67 -5.98 -8.19
CA GLY A 375 21.69 -5.01 -8.59
C GLY A 375 22.86 -5.21 -7.61
N GLU A 376 24.07 -4.76 -7.91
CA GLU A 376 25.22 -4.99 -7.01
C GLU A 376 25.00 -4.40 -5.59
N SER A 377 25.62 -4.92 -4.53
CA SER A 377 25.06 -5.94 -3.64
C SER A 377 24.53 -5.28 -2.35
N SER A 378 23.31 -5.59 -1.89
CA SER A 378 22.75 -5.12 -0.59
C SER A 378 23.41 -5.85 0.59
N THR A 379 24.68 -5.56 0.83
CA THR A 379 25.56 -6.31 1.75
C THR A 379 25.82 -5.58 3.05
N GLY A 380 26.32 -6.31 4.06
CA GLY A 380 26.62 -5.74 5.38
C GLY A 380 25.39 -5.28 6.16
N ASN A 381 24.19 -5.57 5.67
CA ASN A 381 22.93 -5.31 6.38
C ASN A 381 22.81 -6.27 7.56
N THR A 382 22.42 -5.75 8.72
CA THR A 382 22.11 -6.54 9.92
C THR A 382 20.60 -6.67 10.03
N ILE A 383 20.07 -7.87 9.85
CA ILE A 383 18.63 -8.17 9.97
C ILE A 383 18.45 -9.10 11.17
N GLU A 384 18.09 -8.58 12.35
CA GLU A 384 18.03 -9.38 13.58
C GLU A 384 16.89 -8.99 14.53
N HIS A 385 16.39 -9.93 15.34
CA HIS A 385 15.34 -9.70 16.32
C HIS A 385 14.03 -9.13 15.73
N ASN A 386 13.74 -9.41 14.47
CA ASN A 386 12.47 -9.09 13.83
C ASN A 386 11.48 -10.25 14.00
N ASN A 387 10.18 -9.93 14.00
CA ASN A 387 9.09 -10.90 13.83
C ASN A 387 8.73 -10.93 12.34
N ILE A 388 9.14 -11.98 11.64
CA ILE A 388 8.94 -12.19 10.20
C ILE A 388 7.92 -13.30 10.04
N ILE A 389 6.69 -12.94 9.65
CA ILE A 389 5.54 -13.86 9.61
C ILE A 389 4.78 -13.62 8.30
N ASN A 390 5.42 -13.93 7.19
CA ASN A 390 4.96 -13.63 5.85
C ASN A 390 4.56 -14.90 5.08
N GLY A 391 3.55 -14.76 4.22
CA GLY A 391 3.04 -15.81 3.33
C GLY A 391 1.90 -16.65 3.90
N ASP A 392 1.16 -17.29 3.00
CA ASP A 392 0.24 -18.38 3.33
C ASP A 392 1.00 -19.72 3.37
N TYR A 393 0.59 -20.61 4.26
CA TYR A 393 1.14 -21.97 4.30
C TYR A 393 0.73 -22.74 3.04
N ASN A 394 1.70 -23.03 2.16
CA ASN A 394 1.47 -23.84 0.97
C ASN A 394 1.55 -25.33 1.34
N GLU A 395 0.40 -26.01 1.38
CA GLU A 395 0.32 -27.44 1.73
C GLU A 395 1.10 -28.36 0.77
N THR A 396 1.39 -27.91 -0.45
CA THR A 396 2.09 -28.69 -1.49
C THR A 396 3.61 -28.64 -1.32
N SER A 397 4.16 -27.47 -0.97
CA SER A 397 5.59 -27.31 -0.67
C SER A 397 5.92 -27.56 0.80
N GLY A 398 4.92 -27.54 1.69
CA GLY A 398 5.07 -27.75 3.14
C GLY A 398 5.74 -26.57 3.85
N GLY A 399 5.70 -25.38 3.25
CA GLY A 399 6.39 -24.18 3.69
C GLY A 399 5.53 -22.93 3.68
N TRP A 400 5.96 -21.94 4.45
CA TRP A 400 5.45 -20.55 4.40
C TRP A 400 6.24 -19.83 3.33
N GLU A 401 5.81 -19.89 2.08
CA GLU A 401 6.57 -19.26 1.00
C GLU A 401 6.71 -17.76 1.30
N TRP A 402 7.87 -17.16 1.02
CA TRP A 402 8.06 -15.70 0.99
C TRP A 402 8.30 -14.93 2.31
N ASN A 403 8.82 -15.57 3.36
CA ASN A 403 9.35 -14.82 4.51
C ASN A 403 10.55 -13.93 4.12
N PHE A 404 11.44 -14.47 3.29
CA PHE A 404 12.64 -13.77 2.83
C PHE A 404 12.97 -14.19 1.41
N HIS A 405 13.27 -13.23 0.55
CA HIS A 405 13.79 -13.46 -0.79
C HIS A 405 15.13 -12.75 -0.96
N ASN A 406 16.20 -13.54 -1.09
CA ASN A 406 17.53 -13.04 -1.39
C ASN A 406 17.80 -13.17 -2.89
N TYR A 407 17.38 -12.17 -3.66
CA TYR A 407 17.54 -12.12 -5.12
C TYR A 407 18.87 -11.47 -5.53
N GLN A 408 19.96 -11.78 -4.82
CA GLN A 408 21.32 -11.32 -5.11
C GLN A 408 22.31 -12.49 -5.09
N SER A 409 23.55 -12.24 -5.53
CA SER A 409 24.64 -13.23 -5.47
C SER A 409 25.37 -13.29 -4.15
N ASP A 410 25.21 -12.28 -3.31
CA ASP A 410 25.86 -12.17 -2.02
C ASP A 410 25.02 -12.76 -0.90
N ASN A 411 25.71 -13.34 0.08
CA ASN A 411 25.07 -13.89 1.26
C ASN A 411 24.60 -12.76 2.18
N VAL A 412 23.48 -12.99 2.87
CA VAL A 412 22.93 -12.07 3.86
C VAL A 412 22.81 -12.76 5.21
N THR A 413 23.09 -12.02 6.28
CA THR A 413 22.93 -12.49 7.66
C THR A 413 21.58 -12.01 8.20
N ALA A 414 20.71 -12.97 8.53
CA ALA A 414 19.37 -12.78 9.07
C ALA A 414 19.17 -13.59 10.37
N GLU A 415 20.17 -13.59 11.25
CA GLU A 415 20.15 -14.31 12.52
C GLU A 415 19.23 -13.66 13.57
N ASN A 416 18.86 -14.44 14.57
CA ASN A 416 18.09 -14.05 15.74
C ASN A 416 16.72 -13.44 15.42
N ASN A 417 16.12 -13.78 14.27
CA ASN A 417 14.74 -13.42 13.94
C ASN A 417 13.77 -14.53 14.37
N TYR A 418 12.52 -14.16 14.63
CA TYR A 418 11.40 -15.10 14.75
C TYR A 418 10.73 -15.21 13.38
N TRP A 419 10.57 -16.42 12.87
CA TRP A 419 10.09 -16.70 11.51
C TRP A 419 8.66 -17.27 11.47
N GLY A 420 7.86 -16.97 12.49
CA GLY A 420 6.52 -17.56 12.66
C GLY A 420 6.52 -19.01 13.17
N THR A 421 7.68 -19.65 13.32
CA THR A 421 7.80 -21.04 13.75
C THR A 421 9.13 -21.33 14.44
N ALA A 422 9.16 -22.34 15.30
CA ALA A 422 10.38 -22.89 15.89
C ALA A 422 11.00 -24.06 15.09
N THR A 423 10.47 -24.36 13.90
CA THR A 423 10.87 -25.52 13.10
C THR A 423 11.78 -25.11 11.95
N SER A 424 13.10 -25.31 12.09
CA SER A 424 14.12 -24.95 11.09
C SER A 424 13.78 -25.36 9.64
N ALA A 425 13.25 -26.56 9.42
CA ALA A 425 12.86 -27.00 8.07
C ALA A 425 11.71 -26.17 7.45
N VAL A 426 10.79 -25.69 8.29
CA VAL A 426 9.67 -24.83 7.86
C VAL A 426 10.16 -23.40 7.60
N ILE A 427 11.15 -22.93 8.37
CA ILE A 427 11.82 -21.65 8.15
C ILE A 427 12.54 -21.67 6.79
N ALA A 428 13.36 -22.70 6.56
CA ALA A 428 14.10 -22.87 5.31
C ALA A 428 13.18 -22.90 4.08
N ALA A 429 12.00 -23.52 4.19
CA ALA A 429 11.03 -23.56 3.10
C ALA A 429 10.41 -22.17 2.78
N GLY A 430 10.49 -21.22 3.71
CA GLY A 430 10.03 -19.85 3.52
C GLY A 430 11.09 -18.84 3.11
N ILE A 431 12.32 -19.32 2.93
CA ILE A 431 13.43 -18.51 2.45
C ILE A 431 13.68 -18.92 1.00
N LYS A 432 13.59 -17.95 0.10
CA LYS A 432 13.97 -18.10 -1.30
C LYS A 432 15.36 -17.53 -1.50
N GLU A 433 16.27 -18.40 -1.90
CA GLU A 433 17.68 -18.10 -2.16
C GLU A 433 17.93 -18.27 -3.66
N ASP A 434 18.56 -17.28 -4.29
CA ASP A 434 18.96 -17.38 -5.69
C ASP A 434 20.41 -17.86 -5.82
N THR A 435 21.38 -16.95 -5.79
CA THR A 435 22.82 -17.33 -5.83
C THR A 435 23.56 -17.08 -4.53
N GLY A 436 23.09 -16.15 -3.71
CA GLY A 436 23.57 -15.93 -2.34
C GLY A 436 22.65 -16.56 -1.29
N ASP A 437 23.25 -17.11 -0.24
CA ASP A 437 22.55 -17.79 0.87
C ASP A 437 22.01 -16.79 1.91
N VAL A 438 20.96 -17.18 2.65
CA VAL A 438 20.46 -16.47 3.84
C VAL A 438 20.90 -17.22 5.09
N ASP A 439 21.80 -16.62 5.86
CA ASP A 439 22.22 -17.15 7.16
C ASP A 439 21.21 -16.75 8.25
N TYR A 440 20.19 -17.59 8.46
CA TYR A 440 19.10 -17.34 9.41
C TYR A 440 19.31 -17.98 10.80
N GLU A 441 20.42 -18.69 11.01
CA GLU A 441 20.70 -19.45 12.23
C GLU A 441 21.75 -18.74 13.10
N PRO A 442 21.51 -18.55 14.41
CA PRO A 442 20.39 -19.08 15.18
C PRO A 442 19.08 -18.32 14.92
N PHE A 443 17.93 -18.98 14.97
CA PHE A 443 16.61 -18.31 14.98
C PHE A 443 15.95 -18.29 16.36
N LEU A 444 14.99 -17.38 16.58
CA LEU A 444 14.19 -17.32 17.79
C LEU A 444 13.04 -18.34 17.72
N THR A 445 12.75 -19.00 18.84
CA THR A 445 11.63 -19.96 18.94
C THR A 445 10.31 -19.34 19.38
N GLU A 446 10.34 -18.05 19.74
CA GLU A 446 9.20 -17.23 20.17
C GLU A 446 9.36 -15.85 19.55
N PRO A 447 8.28 -15.06 19.39
CA PRO A 447 8.35 -13.70 18.93
C PRO A 447 9.41 -12.87 19.66
N ALA A 448 10.18 -12.08 18.91
CA ALA A 448 11.15 -11.15 19.42
C ALA A 448 10.47 -10.12 20.33
N ALA A 449 10.81 -10.14 21.62
CA ALA A 449 10.15 -9.30 22.64
C ALA A 449 10.29 -7.78 22.43
N CYS A 450 11.21 -7.35 21.57
CA CYS A 450 11.40 -5.93 21.25
C CYS A 450 10.57 -5.46 20.05
N ALA A 451 10.06 -6.39 19.23
CA ALA A 451 9.25 -6.10 18.06
C ALA A 451 7.77 -5.86 18.43
N PRO A 452 7.02 -5.12 17.59
CA PRO A 452 5.57 -5.04 17.71
C PRO A 452 4.94 -6.45 17.69
N ASN A 453 3.84 -6.60 18.43
CA ASN A 453 3.09 -7.84 18.46
C ASN A 453 2.19 -7.93 17.21
N PRO A 454 2.09 -9.11 16.56
CA PRO A 454 1.17 -9.32 15.44
C PRO A 454 -0.29 -9.06 15.84
N ASP A 455 -1.00 -8.37 14.96
CA ASP A 455 -2.46 -8.25 14.93
C ASP A 455 -2.91 -9.21 13.82
N ASP A 456 -3.47 -10.35 14.22
CA ASP A 456 -3.65 -11.52 13.35
C ASP A 456 -4.84 -11.35 12.39
N ASP A 457 -5.80 -10.48 12.71
CA ASP A 457 -7.04 -10.26 11.94
C ASP A 457 -7.35 -8.79 11.62
N GLY A 458 -6.46 -7.88 12.02
CA GLY A 458 -6.44 -6.48 11.60
C GLY A 458 -7.49 -5.62 12.30
N ASP A 459 -7.97 -6.05 13.47
CA ASP A 459 -9.01 -5.34 14.21
C ASP A 459 -8.47 -4.22 15.12
N GLY A 460 -7.15 -4.13 15.28
CA GLY A 460 -6.45 -3.15 16.10
C GLY A 460 -5.97 -3.70 17.45
N VAL A 461 -6.24 -4.97 17.78
CA VAL A 461 -5.79 -5.63 19.00
C VAL A 461 -4.81 -6.75 18.67
N PRO A 462 -3.58 -6.73 19.23
CA PRO A 462 -2.63 -7.81 18.96
C PRO A 462 -3.14 -9.17 19.45
N GLY A 463 -2.96 -10.24 18.68
CA GLY A 463 -3.50 -11.56 19.00
C GLY A 463 -3.06 -12.10 20.36
N VAL A 464 -1.84 -11.74 20.82
CA VAL A 464 -1.36 -12.09 22.18
C VAL A 464 -2.16 -11.45 23.32
N VAL A 465 -2.81 -10.30 23.06
CA VAL A 465 -3.72 -9.66 24.02
C VAL A 465 -5.03 -10.44 24.04
N GLU A 466 -5.53 -10.81 22.86
CA GLU A 466 -6.80 -11.53 22.71
C GLU A 466 -6.75 -12.95 23.26
N GLU A 467 -5.64 -13.66 23.11
CA GLU A 467 -5.38 -14.97 23.72
C GLU A 467 -5.55 -14.97 25.26
N GLY A 468 -5.44 -13.80 25.89
CA GLY A 468 -5.69 -13.62 27.32
C GLY A 468 -7.17 -13.59 27.72
N ALA A 469 -8.10 -13.55 26.75
CA ALA A 469 -9.53 -13.56 26.99
C ALA A 469 -10.03 -14.90 27.56
N PRO A 470 -11.22 -14.93 28.19
CA PRO A 470 -11.87 -16.17 28.62
C PRO A 470 -11.95 -17.23 27.52
N GLY A 471 -12.18 -18.49 27.89
CA GLY A 471 -12.25 -19.57 26.89
C GLY A 471 -10.88 -19.98 26.32
N GLY A 472 -9.80 -19.27 26.67
CA GLY A 472 -8.48 -19.46 26.07
C GLY A 472 -8.30 -18.64 24.80
N GLY A 473 -8.82 -17.40 24.81
CA GLY A 473 -8.86 -16.53 23.64
C GLY A 473 -10.13 -16.65 22.78
N ASP A 474 -11.17 -17.32 23.27
CA ASP A 474 -12.49 -17.44 22.62
C ASP A 474 -13.51 -16.75 23.55
N GLY A 475 -13.52 -15.43 23.49
CA GLY A 475 -14.27 -14.56 24.38
C GLY A 475 -15.77 -14.58 24.09
N ASN A 476 -16.17 -14.87 22.85
CA ASN A 476 -17.57 -14.99 22.47
C ASN A 476 -18.14 -16.42 22.70
N GLY A 477 -17.28 -17.43 22.83
CA GLY A 477 -17.61 -18.82 23.13
C GLY A 477 -18.11 -19.62 21.93
N ASP A 478 -17.77 -19.24 20.70
CA ASP A 478 -18.21 -19.92 19.47
C ASP A 478 -17.29 -21.09 19.05
N GLY A 479 -16.15 -21.25 19.72
CA GLY A 479 -15.16 -22.30 19.49
C GLY A 479 -14.05 -21.92 18.50
N ILE A 480 -14.05 -20.70 17.97
CA ILE A 480 -13.00 -20.12 17.15
C ILE A 480 -12.23 -19.11 18.04
N PRO A 481 -10.89 -19.06 17.99
CA PRO A 481 -10.13 -18.03 18.70
C PRO A 481 -10.41 -16.64 18.12
N ASP A 482 -10.69 -15.67 18.99
CA ASP A 482 -11.05 -14.29 18.63
C ASP A 482 -9.99 -13.68 17.70
N ARG A 483 -8.70 -13.89 17.99
CA ARG A 483 -7.56 -13.41 17.15
C ARG A 483 -7.56 -13.83 15.68
N THR A 484 -8.47 -14.71 15.28
CA THR A 484 -8.58 -15.19 13.89
C THR A 484 -9.88 -14.74 13.23
N GLN A 485 -10.61 -13.84 13.88
CA GLN A 485 -11.97 -13.44 13.53
C GLN A 485 -12.00 -11.92 13.41
N PRO A 486 -11.82 -11.35 12.20
CA PRO A 486 -11.80 -9.89 12.00
C PRO A 486 -13.04 -9.14 12.52
N ASN A 487 -14.14 -9.84 12.78
CA ASN A 487 -15.39 -9.32 13.33
C ASN A 487 -15.59 -9.62 14.83
N VAL A 488 -14.61 -10.20 15.53
CA VAL A 488 -14.65 -10.56 16.95
C VAL A 488 -13.35 -10.15 17.64
N THR A 489 -13.42 -9.14 18.51
CA THR A 489 -12.22 -8.55 19.13
C THR A 489 -12.25 -8.67 20.64
N SER A 490 -11.17 -9.13 21.27
CA SER A 490 -11.08 -9.32 22.72
C SER A 490 -9.96 -8.53 23.39
N LEU A 491 -10.31 -7.60 24.29
CA LEU A 491 -9.32 -6.76 24.97
C LEU A 491 -9.66 -6.49 26.45
N PRO A 492 -8.66 -6.20 27.30
CA PRO A 492 -8.89 -5.73 28.66
C PRO A 492 -9.70 -4.43 28.69
N THR A 493 -10.58 -4.29 29.68
CA THR A 493 -11.27 -3.03 29.94
C THR A 493 -10.26 -1.94 30.35
N ALA A 494 -10.52 -0.66 30.06
CA ALA A 494 -9.55 0.42 30.29
C ALA A 494 -9.11 0.57 31.76
N THR A 495 -9.94 0.07 32.68
CA THR A 495 -9.70 0.08 34.14
C THR A 495 -9.10 -1.23 34.66
N ASN A 496 -8.73 -2.17 33.79
CA ASN A 496 -8.22 -3.51 34.11
C ASN A 496 -9.14 -4.31 35.06
N GLN A 497 -10.46 -4.20 34.88
CA GLN A 497 -11.46 -4.94 35.69
C GLN A 497 -11.94 -6.24 35.03
N GLY A 498 -11.38 -6.61 33.88
CA GLY A 498 -11.67 -7.84 33.15
C GLY A 498 -11.36 -7.66 31.67
N TYR A 499 -11.72 -8.65 30.85
CA TYR A 499 -11.83 -8.49 29.40
C TYR A 499 -13.24 -8.08 28.99
N MET A 500 -13.32 -7.45 27.82
CA MET A 500 -14.53 -7.32 27.03
C MET A 500 -14.29 -7.91 25.64
N THR A 501 -15.33 -8.52 25.07
CA THR A 501 -15.29 -9.10 23.71
C THR A 501 -16.36 -8.43 22.86
N LEU A 502 -15.97 -7.88 21.72
CA LEU A 502 -16.85 -7.24 20.75
C LEU A 502 -17.17 -8.25 19.66
N VAL A 503 -18.43 -8.32 19.23
CA VAL A 503 -18.89 -9.17 18.14
C VAL A 503 -19.67 -8.31 17.17
N LEU A 504 -19.12 -8.07 15.98
CA LEU A 504 -19.76 -7.34 14.91
C LEU A 504 -20.59 -8.28 14.03
N SER A 505 -21.81 -7.85 13.74
CA SER A 505 -22.73 -8.49 12.80
C SER A 505 -23.14 -7.52 11.69
N ASN A 506 -23.43 -8.07 10.51
CA ASN A 506 -23.82 -7.35 9.29
C ASN A 506 -22.69 -6.50 8.64
N CYS A 507 -21.45 -6.73 9.05
CA CYS A 507 -20.23 -6.21 8.45
C CYS A 507 -19.09 -7.21 8.75
N SER A 508 -18.03 -7.23 7.94
CA SER A 508 -16.98 -8.26 7.98
C SER A 508 -15.83 -7.99 8.94
N GLN A 509 -15.62 -6.73 9.36
CA GLN A 509 -14.42 -6.35 10.09
C GLN A 509 -14.67 -5.20 11.09
N LEU A 510 -14.16 -5.32 12.31
CA LEU A 510 -13.91 -4.20 13.22
C LEU A 510 -12.50 -3.66 12.95
N ARG A 511 -12.27 -2.35 13.13
CA ARG A 511 -10.93 -1.75 13.04
C ARG A 511 -10.67 -0.82 14.21
N ASN A 512 -9.39 -0.64 14.54
CA ASN A 512 -8.94 0.29 15.58
C ASN A 512 -9.65 0.11 16.93
N VAL A 513 -9.95 -1.13 17.31
CA VAL A 513 -10.60 -1.41 18.59
C VAL A 513 -9.66 -1.04 19.72
N THR A 514 -10.13 -0.18 20.63
CA THR A 514 -9.32 0.27 21.75
C THR A 514 -10.17 0.58 22.98
N ALA A 515 -9.61 0.33 24.17
CA ALA A 515 -10.23 0.66 25.44
C ALA A 515 -9.79 2.06 25.89
N LEU A 516 -10.74 2.92 26.23
CA LEU A 516 -10.49 4.32 26.60
C LEU A 516 -10.97 4.62 28.03
N THR A 517 -10.35 5.60 28.67
CA THR A 517 -10.94 6.27 29.84
C THR A 517 -11.89 7.38 29.39
N ASP A 518 -12.79 7.81 30.26
CA ASP A 518 -13.67 8.95 29.98
C ASP A 518 -12.89 10.26 29.94
N ALA A 519 -12.57 10.73 28.73
CA ALA A 519 -11.87 11.98 28.51
C ALA A 519 -12.59 12.78 27.40
N PRO A 520 -13.20 13.94 27.72
CA PRO A 520 -13.31 14.54 29.06
C PRO A 520 -14.26 13.76 29.98
N ASP A 521 -14.04 13.85 31.29
CA ASP A 521 -14.88 13.21 32.31
C ASP A 521 -16.39 13.53 32.11
N ASP A 522 -17.26 12.53 32.21
CA ASP A 522 -18.72 12.76 32.28
C ASP A 522 -19.05 13.29 33.69
N PRO A 523 -19.63 14.49 33.84
CA PRO A 523 -19.93 15.05 35.16
C PRO A 523 -20.99 14.26 35.94
N ASP A 524 -21.83 13.47 35.26
CA ASP A 524 -22.99 12.80 35.81
C ASP A 524 -22.83 11.28 35.91
N TYR A 525 -21.84 10.69 35.25
CA TYR A 525 -21.62 9.24 35.18
C TYR A 525 -20.18 8.85 35.50
N ASN A 526 -20.01 7.67 36.09
CA ASN A 526 -18.71 7.01 36.21
C ASN A 526 -18.67 5.79 35.30
N TYR A 527 -17.48 5.41 34.84
CA TYR A 527 -17.26 4.28 33.93
C TYR A 527 -16.37 3.22 34.57
N PRO A 528 -16.93 2.26 35.34
CA PRO A 528 -16.14 1.25 36.04
C PRO A 528 -15.26 0.39 35.12
N TYR A 529 -15.63 0.27 33.85
CA TYR A 529 -14.93 -0.49 32.80
C TYR A 529 -14.29 0.41 31.73
N GLY A 530 -14.43 1.72 31.87
CA GLY A 530 -14.07 2.68 30.81
C GLY A 530 -15.06 2.68 29.65
N LEU A 531 -14.57 3.16 28.51
CA LEU A 531 -15.23 3.20 27.21
C LEU A 531 -14.50 2.26 26.25
N VAL A 532 -15.12 1.99 25.11
CA VAL A 532 -14.49 1.37 23.95
C VAL A 532 -14.65 2.29 22.76
N SER A 533 -13.66 2.28 21.87
CA SER A 533 -13.71 2.91 20.56
C SER A 533 -13.36 1.91 19.48
N PHE A 534 -14.01 2.01 18.33
CA PHE A 534 -13.79 1.16 17.16
C PHE A 534 -14.35 1.82 15.90
N VAL A 535 -13.94 1.32 14.74
CA VAL A 535 -14.42 1.72 13.42
C VAL A 535 -15.12 0.54 12.76
N ILE A 536 -16.29 0.78 12.18
CA ILE A 536 -17.01 -0.18 11.32
C ILE A 536 -16.93 0.38 9.89
N PRO A 537 -16.22 -0.27 8.95
CA PRO A 537 -16.10 0.18 7.56
C PRO A 537 -17.32 -0.25 6.72
N CYS A 538 -18.54 0.03 7.23
CA CYS A 538 -19.80 -0.31 6.57
C CYS A 538 -20.88 0.73 6.91
N GLU A 539 -21.88 0.86 6.02
CA GLU A 539 -23.07 1.72 6.15
C GLU A 539 -23.94 1.46 7.40
N ASN A 540 -23.87 0.24 7.93
CA ASN A 540 -24.59 -0.17 9.13
C ASN A 540 -23.82 -1.27 9.84
N GLY A 541 -24.01 -1.37 11.16
CA GLY A 541 -23.37 -2.40 11.97
C GLY A 541 -24.11 -2.63 13.27
N THR A 542 -24.13 -3.88 13.71
CA THR A 542 -24.61 -4.25 15.05
C THR A 542 -23.47 -4.85 15.83
N VAL A 543 -23.11 -4.23 16.96
CA VAL A 543 -22.02 -4.69 17.82
C VAL A 543 -22.59 -5.19 19.13
N GLU A 544 -22.28 -6.44 19.47
CA GLU A 544 -22.51 -6.96 20.81
C GLU A 544 -21.21 -6.93 21.60
N ILE A 545 -21.22 -6.32 22.78
CA ILE A 545 -20.08 -6.27 23.70
C ILE A 545 -20.39 -7.16 24.90
N ILE A 546 -19.55 -8.15 25.13
CA ILE A 546 -19.66 -9.14 26.20
C ILE A 546 -18.66 -8.77 27.31
N TYR A 547 -19.16 -8.46 28.50
CA TYR A 547 -18.34 -8.19 29.68
C TYR A 547 -18.27 -9.42 30.59
N GLN A 548 -17.26 -9.49 31.45
CA GLN A 548 -17.13 -10.55 32.46
C GLN A 548 -18.03 -10.38 33.70
N THR A 549 -18.88 -9.36 33.69
CA THR A 549 -19.68 -8.94 34.86
C THR A 549 -21.06 -8.44 34.43
N ASP A 550 -22.01 -8.48 35.36
CA ASP A 550 -23.36 -7.99 35.14
C ASP A 550 -23.38 -6.45 35.09
N LEU A 551 -23.97 -5.91 34.03
CA LEU A 551 -24.13 -4.48 33.78
C LEU A 551 -25.54 -3.99 34.10
N THR A 552 -26.38 -4.80 34.74
CA THR A 552 -27.72 -4.38 35.17
C THR A 552 -27.67 -3.06 35.95
N GLY A 553 -28.43 -2.06 35.50
CA GLY A 553 -28.48 -0.73 36.11
C GLY A 553 -27.49 0.29 35.54
N HIS A 554 -26.65 -0.09 34.58
CA HIS A 554 -25.86 0.84 33.79
C HIS A 554 -26.69 1.46 32.65
N THR A 555 -26.19 2.56 32.11
CA THR A 555 -26.72 3.28 30.95
C THR A 555 -25.60 3.38 29.92
N TYR A 556 -25.85 3.05 28.65
CA TYR A 556 -24.82 3.23 27.63
C TYR A 556 -24.73 4.70 27.23
N ARG A 557 -23.55 5.28 27.37
CA ARG A 557 -23.27 6.70 27.21
C ARG A 557 -22.19 6.87 26.16
N LYS A 558 -22.28 7.96 25.41
CA LYS A 558 -21.32 8.31 24.36
C LYS A 558 -20.80 9.73 24.54
N TYR A 559 -19.54 9.95 24.19
CA TYR A 559 -18.96 11.29 24.03
C TYR A 559 -18.57 11.49 22.57
N GLY A 560 -19.35 12.28 21.85
CA GLY A 560 -19.19 12.48 20.41
C GLY A 560 -20.11 13.58 19.91
N PRO A 561 -20.03 13.97 18.63
CA PRO A 561 -20.94 14.92 18.03
C PRO A 561 -22.37 14.37 18.01
N THR A 562 -23.34 15.18 18.46
CA THR A 562 -24.77 14.80 18.37
C THR A 562 -25.34 14.99 16.96
N THR A 563 -24.63 15.74 16.11
CA THR A 563 -24.84 15.83 14.67
C THR A 563 -23.60 15.22 14.00
N PRO A 564 -23.72 14.05 13.35
CA PRO A 564 -22.59 13.34 12.73
C PRO A 564 -21.74 14.27 11.84
N GLY A 565 -20.41 14.20 11.98
CA GLY A 565 -19.45 15.05 11.25
C GLY A 565 -19.32 16.51 11.72
N ASP A 566 -20.13 16.98 12.68
CA ASP A 566 -20.07 18.34 13.24
C ASP A 566 -19.52 18.35 14.68
N ALA A 567 -18.20 18.51 14.79
CA ALA A 567 -17.47 18.62 16.07
C ALA A 567 -17.96 19.78 16.96
N GLY A 568 -18.69 20.78 16.42
CA GLY A 568 -19.32 21.84 17.20
C GLY A 568 -20.45 21.35 18.10
N THR A 569 -20.93 20.12 17.88
CA THR A 569 -22.01 19.49 18.64
C THR A 569 -21.54 18.40 19.60
N THR A 570 -20.23 18.26 19.82
CA THR A 570 -19.65 17.23 20.68
C THR A 570 -20.05 17.42 22.14
N ALA A 571 -20.68 16.41 22.72
CA ALA A 571 -21.10 16.38 24.10
C ALA A 571 -21.29 14.95 24.60
N TRP A 572 -21.44 14.80 25.92
CA TRP A 572 -21.92 13.56 26.51
C TRP A 572 -23.43 13.39 26.30
N TYR A 573 -23.85 12.25 25.75
CA TYR A 573 -25.27 11.94 25.54
C TYR A 573 -25.63 10.48 25.83
N ASP A 574 -26.93 10.25 26.04
CA ASP A 574 -27.49 8.94 26.32
C ASP A 574 -27.78 8.24 24.99
N PHE A 575 -27.23 7.05 24.82
CA PHE A 575 -27.38 6.27 23.59
C PHE A 575 -28.31 5.06 23.78
N SER A 576 -29.02 4.97 24.89
CA SER A 576 -29.92 3.85 25.24
C SER A 576 -31.09 3.65 24.27
N THR A 577 -31.36 4.59 23.36
CA THR A 577 -32.32 4.37 22.26
C THR A 577 -31.83 3.32 21.27
N TYR A 578 -30.52 3.21 21.09
CA TYR A 578 -29.85 2.32 20.14
C TYR A 578 -28.95 1.28 20.83
N ALA A 579 -28.95 1.28 22.17
CA ALA A 579 -28.19 0.36 23.01
C ALA A 579 -29.12 -0.44 23.92
N THR A 580 -28.96 -1.76 23.95
CA THR A 580 -29.67 -2.65 24.88
C THR A 580 -28.67 -3.32 25.81
N ILE A 581 -28.84 -3.14 27.12
CA ILE A 581 -28.04 -3.83 28.14
C ILE A 581 -28.85 -4.98 28.72
N ALA A 582 -28.34 -6.21 28.61
CA ALA A 582 -28.97 -7.42 29.12
C ALA A 582 -27.94 -8.30 29.86
N GLY A 583 -27.97 -8.25 31.20
CA GLY A 583 -26.98 -8.94 32.02
C GLY A 583 -25.58 -8.40 31.74
N ASN A 584 -24.68 -9.25 31.25
CA ASN A 584 -23.31 -8.89 30.91
C ASN A 584 -23.10 -8.46 29.44
N ARG A 585 -24.17 -8.35 28.65
CA ARG A 585 -24.09 -8.03 27.21
C ARG A 585 -24.66 -6.65 26.92
N VAL A 586 -24.01 -5.93 26.03
CA VAL A 586 -24.46 -4.65 25.46
C VAL A 586 -24.60 -4.81 23.96
N THR A 587 -25.80 -4.67 23.41
CA THR A 587 -26.03 -4.69 21.96
C THR A 587 -26.25 -3.27 21.46
N LEU A 588 -25.46 -2.84 20.48
CA LEU A 588 -25.47 -1.50 19.88
C LEU A 588 -25.87 -1.61 18.42
N SER A 589 -26.74 -0.70 17.95
CA SER A 589 -27.12 -0.60 16.54
C SER A 589 -26.70 0.74 15.96
N PHE A 590 -25.90 0.71 14.90
CA PHE A 590 -25.38 1.88 14.22
C PHE A 590 -25.82 1.95 12.76
N GLN A 591 -25.84 3.18 12.25
CA GLN A 591 -25.99 3.51 10.84
C GLN A 591 -25.11 4.74 10.56
N ASP A 592 -24.42 4.73 9.43
CA ASP A 592 -23.61 5.86 8.97
C ASP A 592 -24.45 7.15 8.89
N ASN A 593 -23.84 8.27 9.26
CA ASN A 593 -24.44 9.60 9.24
C ASN A 593 -25.71 9.70 10.11
N ARG A 594 -25.76 8.91 11.21
CA ARG A 594 -26.80 8.97 12.25
C ARG A 594 -26.20 9.17 13.64
N LEU A 595 -27.03 9.62 14.58
CA LEU A 595 -26.62 9.76 15.98
C LEU A 595 -25.95 8.46 16.46
N GLY A 596 -24.79 8.57 17.09
CA GLY A 596 -23.94 7.43 17.43
C GLY A 596 -22.78 7.21 16.47
N ASP A 597 -22.72 7.93 15.36
CA ASP A 597 -21.55 8.02 14.51
C ASP A 597 -20.86 9.38 14.70
N ASP A 598 -19.56 9.35 14.94
CA ASP A 598 -18.75 10.56 15.11
C ASP A 598 -18.40 11.22 13.76
N THR A 599 -18.45 10.47 12.65
CA THR A 599 -18.15 10.94 11.29
C THR A 599 -19.40 11.37 10.52
N GLY A 600 -19.22 11.93 9.32
CA GLY A 600 -20.34 12.28 8.43
C GLY A 600 -20.67 11.11 7.50
N ASP A 601 -21.37 11.39 6.40
CA ASP A 601 -21.62 10.41 5.32
C ASP A 601 -20.30 10.07 4.61
N ASP A 602 -19.57 9.08 5.12
CA ASP A 602 -18.25 8.69 4.62
C ASP A 602 -18.02 7.17 4.54
N GLY A 603 -19.08 6.38 4.61
CA GLY A 603 -19.10 4.93 4.43
C GLY A 603 -18.60 4.14 5.65
N LYS A 604 -18.35 4.81 6.78
CA LYS A 604 -17.84 4.20 8.01
C LYS A 604 -18.49 4.80 9.25
N ILE A 605 -18.47 4.04 10.34
CA ILE A 605 -19.00 4.47 11.64
C ILE A 605 -17.86 4.51 12.64
N VAL A 606 -17.70 5.63 13.33
CA VAL A 606 -16.71 5.79 14.42
C VAL A 606 -17.42 5.85 15.77
N GLU A 607 -17.18 4.84 16.61
CA GLU A 607 -17.67 4.76 17.99
C GLU A 607 -16.58 5.25 18.95
N PRO A 608 -16.93 6.15 19.88
CA PRO A 608 -16.51 5.91 21.26
C PRO A 608 -17.67 6.00 22.27
N GLY A 609 -17.71 5.07 23.24
CA GLY A 609 -18.75 5.00 24.27
C GLY A 609 -18.63 3.83 25.22
N GLY A 610 -19.50 3.77 26.23
CA GLY A 610 -19.43 2.71 27.23
C GLY A 610 -20.55 2.72 28.28
N PRO A 611 -20.66 1.65 29.09
CA PRO A 611 -21.65 1.54 30.16
C PRO A 611 -21.26 2.44 31.35
N GLY A 612 -22.00 3.53 31.53
CA GLY A 612 -21.89 4.43 32.67
C GLY A 612 -22.86 4.07 33.79
N ILE A 613 -22.45 4.31 35.04
CA ILE A 613 -23.34 4.32 36.20
C ILE A 613 -23.47 5.74 36.72
N LEU A 614 -24.69 6.16 37.08
CA LEU A 614 -24.94 7.48 37.66
C LEU A 614 -23.97 7.76 38.81
N GLY A 615 -23.13 8.78 38.64
CA GLY A 615 -22.25 9.28 39.67
C GLY A 615 -23.10 9.81 40.82
N ALA A 616 -22.66 9.56 42.06
CA ALA A 616 -23.25 10.24 43.20
C ALA A 616 -22.97 11.74 43.02
N ALA A 617 -24.00 12.50 42.59
CA ALA A 617 -23.89 13.93 42.34
C ALA A 617 -23.05 14.57 43.44
N ALA A 618 -21.92 15.17 43.06
CA ALA A 618 -21.14 15.99 43.98
C ALA A 618 -22.13 16.99 44.57
N ALA A 619 -22.47 16.82 45.85
CA ALA A 619 -23.53 17.53 46.53
C ALA A 619 -23.47 19.01 46.13
N ALA A 620 -24.50 19.47 45.42
CA ALA A 620 -24.56 20.79 44.82
C ALA A 620 -23.91 21.79 45.76
N ALA A 621 -22.81 22.40 45.32
CA ALA A 621 -22.11 23.42 46.10
C ALA A 621 -23.16 24.43 46.56
N VAL A 622 -23.43 24.45 47.87
CA VAL A 622 -24.29 25.46 48.49
C VAL A 622 -23.76 26.80 47.99
N PRO A 623 -24.57 27.65 47.34
CA PRO A 623 -24.04 28.87 46.75
C PRO A 623 -23.37 29.66 47.87
N ALA A 624 -22.05 29.82 47.77
CA ALA A 624 -21.31 30.68 48.68
C ALA A 624 -21.93 32.07 48.56
N MET A 625 -22.33 32.66 49.69
CA MET A 625 -22.84 34.04 49.70
C MET A 625 -21.87 34.93 48.93
N THR A 626 -22.40 35.69 47.98
CA THR A 626 -21.60 36.68 47.25
C THR A 626 -20.88 37.61 48.23
N PRO A 627 -19.76 38.24 47.86
CA PRO A 627 -19.08 39.22 48.71
C PRO A 627 -20.02 40.33 49.22
N ILE A 628 -21.05 40.66 48.41
CA ILE A 628 -22.12 41.59 48.78
C ILE A 628 -23.04 40.99 49.88
N GLY A 629 -23.42 39.72 49.75
CA GLY A 629 -24.15 38.98 50.78
C GLY A 629 -23.37 38.84 52.09
N LEU A 630 -22.06 38.65 52.02
CA LEU A 630 -21.17 38.58 53.19
C LEU A 630 -21.04 39.96 53.88
N LEU A 631 -20.94 41.06 53.12
CA LEU A 631 -20.93 42.42 53.64
C LEU A 631 -22.27 42.81 54.28
N ALA A 632 -23.40 42.38 53.69
CA ALA A 632 -24.72 42.60 54.27
C ALA A 632 -24.87 41.87 55.63
N LEU A 633 -24.36 40.64 55.75
CA LEU A 633 -24.41 39.88 56.99
C LEU A 633 -23.52 40.50 58.09
N ILE A 634 -22.31 40.96 57.74
CA ILE A 634 -21.41 41.67 58.65
C ILE A 634 -22.03 43.00 59.10
N GLY A 635 -22.71 43.73 58.21
CA GLY A 635 -23.45 44.93 58.52
C GLY A 635 -24.59 44.69 59.53
N ILE A 636 -25.38 43.62 59.32
CA ILE A 636 -26.48 43.25 60.23
C ILE A 636 -25.94 42.84 61.60
N MET A 637 -24.85 42.05 61.68
CA MET A 637 -24.21 41.68 62.95
C MET A 637 -23.63 42.89 63.70
N SER A 638 -23.06 43.86 62.98
CA SER A 638 -22.49 45.08 63.57
C SER A 638 -23.58 45.98 64.17
N VAL A 639 -24.75 46.07 63.53
CA VAL A 639 -25.92 46.81 64.07
C VAL A 639 -26.52 46.10 65.30
N MET A 640 -26.50 44.76 65.34
CA MET A 640 -26.93 44.01 66.52
C MET A 640 -25.98 44.16 67.71
N LEU A 641 -24.66 44.19 67.49
CA LEU A 641 -23.64 44.43 68.53
C LEU A 641 -23.65 45.88 69.05
N ALA A 642 -23.96 46.86 68.20
CA ALA A 642 -24.14 48.25 68.62
C ALA A 642 -25.39 48.45 69.51
N ARG A 643 -26.47 47.70 69.26
CA ARG A 643 -27.66 47.73 70.15
C ARG A 643 -27.43 47.06 71.51
N ALA A 644 -26.54 46.06 71.59
CA ALA A 644 -26.18 45.40 72.84
C ALA A 644 -25.26 46.24 73.76
N SER A 645 -24.39 47.07 73.18
CA SER A 645 -23.44 47.91 73.92
C SER A 645 -24.05 49.22 74.47
N VAL A 646 -25.10 49.75 73.85
CA VAL A 646 -25.83 50.94 74.36
C VAL A 646 -26.71 50.62 75.58
N ARG A 647 -27.11 49.36 75.79
CA ARG A 647 -27.93 48.95 76.96
C ARG A 647 -27.13 48.72 78.24
N LYS A 648 -25.79 48.69 78.22
CA LYS A 648 -24.93 48.47 79.40
C LYS A 648 -24.33 49.75 80.01
N ARG A 649 -24.58 50.94 79.45
CA ARG A 649 -24.20 52.24 80.05
C ARG A 649 -25.45 53.05 80.41
N LYS A 650 -26.21 52.56 81.39
CA LYS A 650 -27.13 53.34 82.25
C LYS A 650 -27.62 52.42 83.37
N ARG A 651 -26.77 52.22 84.37
CA ARG A 651 -27.11 52.06 85.79
C ARG A 651 -25.91 52.46 86.61
#